data_AF-A0A812HT74-F1
#
_entry.id   AF-A0A812HT74-F1
#
_cell.length_a   1.000
_cell.length_b   1.000
_cell.length_c   1.000
_cell.angle_alpha   90.00
_cell.angle_beta   90.00
_cell.angle_gamma   90.00
#
_symmetry.space_group_name_H-M   'P 1'
#
loop_
_entity.id
_entity.type
_entity.pdbx_description
1 polymer ?
#
loop_
_entity_poly.entity_id
_entity_poly.type
_entity_poly.pdbx_seq_one_letter_code
_entity_poly.pdbx_strand_id
1 'polypeptide(L)'
;MDLHLFLQTIPFDNDACRSFLELSADQQSQLMQEDFSKCRNPSAYLMSRVRSLKGMKDCVTTESSKEENGWWPSPPPQPPQPPLPPPPPAPPAPPAPPLPSAGNDVLETFLQRHGIDAGGREALRQLPAELQLAVLAHDHDIGHGGRNPSQHLVSLVGMAWAGTLRPPQADPHEIFLDQHGIDESARHAFFELPIHLRHVVIDEGPILHCWNPSAVLVSRIGRARIKGEGSMDGAGKAVLWRSTSFAKPPSTPPPAHLQLSLQTPQGPPPPPPPQSVEHSASSPPPAPLASASSASSASGIPRAFAKASARSAVQSNTTEPKAKKRKADEDDEDGQLDLAVEGFLRLNGIDGKSCRAMRRLPRSAQRALIGMDLRRHGNPSAYLWIQIQKLREDSSHDEGRPRSPQPVSVFAKQPPPPNPPTVPTPPPPPMLVFKPESAPVSNGPAYPAQAKLKEQSPEPPAGPGHKHGSVAFVLFRHSGGASVPEFVEVFDHVHILTCGRASSSDVLLKVQHASKKHAEFRVEHGPSGEALLMFCDLSSNGTWLNGDRLPSSRLTRLLSGDILFFMPPGSSNDVPAMQVEQTQSEDQPMALALCNGGDGRLGVPHASPPNGPEVSDWIRSVGSGGRLCSRLVSEIENSYDHIRQIIDNYSANIGDFLDVHCVDDPEEGEVLSAALRALCSVEEKASVDGPLGPPAVSFLVLKLPCRQIITRRTFGLVSWVEIGSKRHRGALVIAEGESTYSTKAEDVLSHPDQWMDMYEKCYQMRRSELHFIISKLPRFILAQGFFLGGTSEGAMTIARFDDQRYGKSVLGRFINSFSVEYCYFTPRPEDGQIAGQKDVPTLNIIGSKDEYFGAVQSVAKIVVEDGMGYGDKNLTGNAYNTLVRQGLHHALVCVLEDGTHGPCITHDNQLREIFNTFFTRPHDIWQLERVWACDPPLASMIRVLARSEKTLRGDANGADHVSKITKVFVPLSKMPSKMSLREVQALREISPSSQAFQAKVQTVMAEQKLLMEQESEEAENMLRKLRKKGFGASSRSQTENFYSQEDNEKTAKKEILYNKI
;
A
#
# COMPACT_ATOMS: atom_id res chain seq x y z
N MET A 1 -38.98 12.35 -10.71
CA MET A 1 -37.76 11.54 -10.81
C MET A 1 -37.74 10.57 -9.64
N ASP A 2 -37.28 9.33 -9.79
CA ASP A 2 -37.13 8.39 -8.67
C ASP A 2 -35.99 8.88 -7.73
N LEU A 3 -36.14 8.71 -6.41
CA LEU A 3 -35.14 9.06 -5.40
C LEU A 3 -33.78 8.45 -5.71
N HIS A 4 -33.77 7.17 -6.11
CA HIS A 4 -32.53 6.46 -6.42
C HIS A 4 -31.90 7.01 -7.70
N LEU A 5 -32.71 7.32 -8.71
CA LEU A 5 -32.25 7.91 -9.96
C LEU A 5 -31.71 9.33 -9.75
N PHE A 6 -32.32 10.14 -8.88
CA PHE A 6 -31.81 11.48 -8.53
C PHE A 6 -30.41 11.43 -7.92
N LEU A 7 -30.20 10.56 -6.94
CA LEU A 7 -28.89 10.41 -6.27
C LEU A 7 -27.82 9.80 -7.19
N GLN A 8 -28.21 9.07 -8.24
CA GLN A 8 -27.29 8.55 -9.24
C GLN A 8 -26.96 9.55 -10.35
N THR A 9 -27.90 10.42 -10.70
CA THR A 9 -27.77 11.34 -11.84
C THR A 9 -26.89 12.55 -11.52
N ILE A 10 -26.90 13.01 -10.26
CA ILE A 10 -26.12 14.17 -9.83
C ILE A 10 -25.03 13.70 -8.86
N PRO A 11 -23.75 14.06 -9.08
CA PRO A 11 -22.63 13.55 -8.28
C PRO A 11 -22.54 14.26 -6.93
N PHE A 12 -23.44 13.91 -6.02
CA PHE A 12 -23.38 14.34 -4.62
C PHE A 12 -22.33 13.53 -3.85
N ASP A 13 -21.72 14.13 -2.83
CA ASP A 13 -20.89 13.39 -1.87
C ASP A 13 -21.75 12.62 -0.86
N ASN A 14 -21.11 11.72 -0.10
CA ASN A 14 -21.81 10.83 0.82
C ASN A 14 -22.53 11.57 1.95
N ASP A 15 -22.00 12.71 2.41
CA ASP A 15 -22.58 13.48 3.51
C ASP A 15 -23.82 14.25 3.05
N ALA A 16 -23.79 14.80 1.84
CA ALA A 16 -24.94 15.41 1.20
C ALA A 16 -26.05 14.38 0.93
N CYS A 17 -25.69 13.19 0.44
CA CYS A 17 -26.62 12.07 0.26
C CYS A 17 -27.30 11.65 1.58
N ARG A 18 -26.51 11.45 2.65
CA ARG A 18 -27.05 11.10 3.98
C ARG A 18 -27.98 12.18 4.52
N SER A 19 -27.55 13.43 4.47
CA SER A 19 -28.33 14.55 4.99
C SER A 19 -29.64 14.77 4.23
N PHE A 20 -29.66 14.46 2.93
CA PHE A 20 -30.87 14.45 2.12
C PHE A 20 -31.80 13.27 2.46
N LEU A 21 -31.25 12.07 2.68
CA LEU A 21 -32.03 10.88 3.08
C LEU A 21 -32.70 11.02 4.47
N GLU A 22 -32.17 11.89 5.33
CA GLU A 22 -32.78 12.22 6.62
C GLU A 22 -33.99 13.18 6.54
N LEU A 23 -34.23 13.82 5.39
CA LEU A 23 -35.38 14.69 5.19
C LEU A 23 -36.68 13.87 5.05
N SER A 24 -37.82 14.49 5.35
CA SER A 24 -39.13 13.90 5.06
C SER A 24 -39.35 13.70 3.56
N ALA A 25 -40.23 12.77 3.17
CA ALA A 25 -40.51 12.47 1.76
C ALA A 25 -40.95 13.72 0.95
N ASP A 26 -41.70 14.63 1.59
CA ASP A 26 -42.15 15.89 0.97
C ASP A 26 -40.97 16.85 0.75
N GLN A 27 -40.07 16.96 1.72
CA GLN A 27 -38.85 17.78 1.61
C GLN A 27 -37.87 17.21 0.57
N GLN A 28 -37.73 15.88 0.50
CA GLN A 28 -36.93 15.22 -0.53
C GLN A 28 -37.53 15.51 -1.92
N SER A 29 -38.85 15.36 -2.07
CA SER A 29 -39.56 15.65 -3.32
C SER A 29 -39.43 17.11 -3.74
N GLN A 30 -39.44 18.06 -2.80
CA GLN A 30 -39.22 19.48 -3.05
C GLN A 30 -37.82 19.74 -3.61
N LEU A 31 -36.78 19.16 -3.00
CA LEU A 31 -35.40 19.33 -3.48
C LEU A 31 -35.14 18.62 -4.80
N MET A 32 -35.76 17.48 -5.06
CA MET A 32 -35.64 16.76 -6.33
C MET A 32 -36.22 17.52 -7.53
N GLN A 33 -37.00 18.58 -7.29
CA GLN A 33 -37.53 19.47 -8.33
C GLN A 33 -36.61 20.67 -8.63
N GLU A 34 -35.57 20.91 -7.81
CA GLU A 34 -34.61 21.99 -8.05
C GLU A 34 -33.63 21.66 -9.19
N ASP A 35 -33.21 22.69 -9.94
CA ASP A 35 -32.25 22.56 -11.02
C ASP A 35 -30.80 22.66 -10.52
N PHE A 36 -30.15 21.51 -10.34
CA PHE A 36 -28.74 21.42 -9.92
C PHE A 36 -27.73 21.60 -11.06
N SER A 37 -28.18 21.68 -12.32
CA SER A 37 -27.28 21.73 -13.49
C SER A 37 -26.44 23.01 -13.56
N LYS A 38 -26.90 24.07 -12.88
CA LYS A 38 -26.25 25.39 -12.83
C LYS A 38 -25.33 25.57 -11.62
N CYS A 39 -25.29 24.61 -10.70
CA CYS A 39 -24.51 24.70 -9.47
C CYS A 39 -23.05 24.27 -9.73
N ARG A 40 -22.08 25.13 -9.37
CA ARG A 40 -20.64 24.79 -9.47
C ARG A 40 -20.24 23.65 -8.54
N ASN A 41 -20.92 23.50 -7.41
CA ASN A 41 -20.79 22.38 -6.47
C ASN A 41 -22.19 21.92 -6.01
N PRO A 42 -22.74 20.83 -6.58
CA PRO A 42 -24.09 20.37 -6.26
C PRO A 42 -24.24 19.87 -4.82
N SER A 43 -23.22 19.25 -4.22
CA SER A 43 -23.26 18.79 -2.82
C SER A 43 -23.39 19.94 -1.83
N ALA A 44 -22.61 21.01 -2.01
CA ALA A 44 -22.66 22.18 -1.14
C ALA A 44 -24.00 22.91 -1.24
N TYR A 45 -24.55 22.99 -2.45
CA TYR A 45 -25.87 23.57 -2.69
C TYR A 45 -26.99 22.73 -2.06
N LEU A 46 -26.96 21.40 -2.25
CA LEU A 46 -27.89 20.47 -1.60
C LEU A 46 -27.83 20.61 -0.07
N MET A 47 -26.63 20.64 0.52
CA MET A 47 -26.45 20.82 1.97
C MET A 47 -26.95 22.16 2.47
N SER A 48 -26.79 23.24 1.71
CA SER A 48 -27.36 24.56 2.04
C SER A 48 -28.89 24.51 2.08
N ARG A 49 -29.52 23.82 1.13
CA ARG A 49 -30.97 23.64 1.10
C ARG A 49 -31.48 22.72 2.20
N VAL A 50 -30.78 21.63 2.49
CA VAL A 50 -31.09 20.74 3.62
C VAL A 50 -31.06 21.53 4.93
N ARG A 51 -30.05 22.39 5.16
CA ARG A 51 -30.00 23.26 6.35
C ARG A 51 -31.17 24.25 6.41
N SER A 52 -31.54 24.85 5.27
CA SER A 52 -32.70 25.74 5.17
C SER A 52 -34.01 25.03 5.50
N LEU A 53 -34.19 23.78 5.04
CA LEU A 53 -35.40 22.98 5.30
C LEU A 53 -35.44 22.41 6.73
N LYS A 54 -34.28 22.16 7.34
CA LYS A 54 -34.16 21.77 8.76
C LYS A 54 -34.34 22.96 9.71
N GLY A 55 -34.59 24.17 9.21
CA GLY A 55 -34.84 25.36 10.02
C GLY A 55 -33.62 25.84 10.81
N MET A 56 -32.41 25.43 10.44
CA MET A 56 -31.17 25.95 11.02
C MET A 56 -30.90 27.34 10.43
N LYS A 57 -31.57 28.35 10.99
CA LYS A 57 -31.20 29.75 10.82
C LYS A 57 -29.97 30.00 11.69
N ASP A 58 -28.80 30.11 11.07
CA ASP A 58 -27.61 30.60 11.75
C ASP A 58 -27.84 32.05 12.20
N CYS A 59 -28.13 32.20 13.49
CA CYS A 59 -28.02 33.43 14.24
C CYS A 59 -26.55 33.61 14.62
N VAL A 60 -25.82 34.43 13.86
CA VAL A 60 -24.59 35.09 14.33
C VAL A 60 -24.81 36.59 14.21
N THR A 61 -25.53 37.13 15.18
CA THR A 61 -25.21 38.44 15.74
C THR A 61 -24.90 38.21 17.20
N THR A 62 -23.72 38.66 17.60
CA THR A 62 -23.26 38.75 18.96
C THR A 62 -24.25 39.56 19.79
N GLU A 63 -24.95 38.94 20.72
CA GLU A 63 -25.21 39.54 22.02
C GLU A 63 -25.56 38.48 23.07
N SER A 64 -24.77 38.54 24.13
CA SER A 64 -24.84 37.71 25.32
C SER A 64 -26.10 38.05 26.13
N SER A 65 -26.89 37.04 26.46
CA SER A 65 -27.73 37.08 27.67
C SER A 65 -27.55 35.77 28.45
N LYS A 66 -26.71 35.84 29.48
CA LYS A 66 -27.05 35.18 30.74
C LYS A 66 -27.80 36.22 31.55
N GLU A 67 -28.99 35.87 32.01
CA GLU A 67 -29.39 36.23 33.36
C GLU A 67 -30.45 35.27 33.88
N GLU A 68 -30.10 34.56 34.95
CA GLU A 68 -30.99 34.43 36.09
C GLU A 68 -30.15 34.56 37.37
N ASN A 69 -30.62 35.44 38.27
CA ASN A 69 -30.29 35.63 39.70
C ASN A 69 -29.17 36.62 40.09
N GLY A 70 -29.54 37.91 40.20
CA GLY A 70 -29.94 38.47 41.50
C GLY A 70 -28.92 39.29 42.32
N TRP A 71 -29.31 40.55 42.59
CA TRP A 71 -28.88 41.49 43.65
C TRP A 71 -27.68 42.42 43.37
N TRP A 72 -27.96 43.72 43.18
CA TRP A 72 -27.45 44.95 43.87
C TRP A 72 -27.91 46.23 43.07
N PRO A 73 -28.05 47.42 43.69
CA PRO A 73 -28.97 48.48 43.24
C PRO A 73 -28.39 49.46 42.20
N SER A 74 -29.28 50.07 41.40
CA SER A 74 -28.99 50.99 40.30
C SER A 74 -28.51 52.39 40.75
N PRO A 75 -27.64 53.07 39.96
CA PRO A 75 -27.25 54.47 40.16
C PRO A 75 -28.24 55.46 39.50
N PRO A 76 -28.22 56.76 39.89
CA PRO A 76 -29.23 57.75 39.52
C PRO A 76 -29.07 58.29 38.09
N PRO A 77 -30.13 58.89 37.50
CA PRO A 77 -30.18 59.24 36.09
C PRO A 77 -29.36 60.50 35.76
N GLN A 78 -28.67 60.46 34.61
CA GLN A 78 -27.98 61.62 34.03
C GLN A 78 -28.95 62.55 33.26
N PRO A 79 -28.66 63.86 33.18
CA PRO A 79 -29.52 64.87 32.56
C PRO A 79 -29.45 64.85 31.01
N PRO A 80 -30.46 65.41 30.32
CA PRO A 80 -30.65 65.28 28.88
C PRO A 80 -29.67 66.12 28.06
N GLN A 81 -29.10 65.54 27.01
CA GLN A 81 -28.26 66.25 26.03
C GLN A 81 -29.11 67.00 24.97
N PRO A 82 -28.60 68.12 24.42
CA PRO A 82 -29.30 68.94 23.42
C PRO A 82 -29.26 68.33 22.00
N PRO A 83 -30.18 68.74 21.10
CA PRO A 83 -30.37 68.10 19.79
C PRO A 83 -29.26 68.46 18.78
N LEU A 84 -28.81 67.44 18.05
CA LEU A 84 -27.84 67.54 16.95
C LEU A 84 -28.44 68.19 15.69
N PRO A 85 -27.62 68.91 14.88
CA PRO A 85 -28.05 69.53 13.62
C PRO A 85 -28.22 68.51 12.46
N PRO A 86 -28.97 68.86 11.39
CA PRO A 86 -29.27 67.96 10.29
C PRO A 86 -28.04 67.70 9.39
N PRO A 87 -27.95 66.51 8.76
CA PRO A 87 -26.79 66.11 7.97
C PRO A 87 -26.72 66.82 6.61
N PRO A 88 -25.50 67.07 6.07
CA PRO A 88 -25.29 67.65 4.75
C PRO A 88 -25.61 66.67 3.60
N PRO A 89 -25.84 67.19 2.37
CA PRO A 89 -26.24 66.37 1.22
C PRO A 89 -25.10 65.46 0.74
N ALA A 90 -25.48 64.25 0.31
CA ALA A 90 -24.58 63.18 -0.07
C ALA A 90 -23.72 63.52 -1.32
N PRO A 91 -22.41 63.19 -1.31
CA PRO A 91 -21.56 63.31 -2.48
C PRO A 91 -21.89 62.24 -3.54
N PRO A 92 -21.59 62.50 -4.83
CA PRO A 92 -21.85 61.56 -5.92
C PRO A 92 -21.04 60.27 -5.78
N ALA A 93 -21.68 59.16 -6.17
CA ALA A 93 -21.16 57.81 -6.02
C ALA A 93 -19.80 57.61 -6.72
N PRO A 94 -18.80 56.98 -6.05
CA PRO A 94 -17.53 56.63 -6.68
C PRO A 94 -17.73 55.52 -7.74
N PRO A 95 -16.85 55.47 -8.77
CA PRO A 95 -16.88 54.43 -9.78
C PRO A 95 -16.59 53.05 -9.16
N ALA A 96 -17.23 52.02 -9.73
CA ALA A 96 -17.14 50.64 -9.27
C ALA A 96 -15.68 50.16 -9.14
N PRO A 97 -15.33 49.42 -8.07
CA PRO A 97 -13.97 48.92 -7.89
C PRO A 97 -13.63 47.88 -8.98
N PRO A 98 -12.37 47.82 -9.41
CA PRO A 98 -11.91 46.82 -10.37
C PRO A 98 -12.06 45.41 -9.78
N LEU A 99 -12.41 44.45 -10.64
CA LEU A 99 -12.49 43.03 -10.29
C LEU A 99 -11.19 42.56 -9.59
N PRO A 100 -11.29 41.75 -8.52
CA PRO A 100 -10.12 41.28 -7.78
C PRO A 100 -9.24 40.42 -8.69
N SER A 101 -7.93 40.72 -8.68
CA SER A 101 -6.93 39.87 -9.32
C SER A 101 -6.82 38.54 -8.57
N ALA A 102 -6.50 37.46 -9.29
CA ALA A 102 -6.46 36.09 -8.78
C ALA A 102 -5.48 35.84 -7.62
N GLY A 103 -4.65 36.82 -7.23
CA GLY A 103 -3.71 36.72 -6.11
C GLY A 103 -4.34 36.90 -4.71
N ASN A 104 -5.45 37.63 -4.58
CA ASN A 104 -6.04 37.94 -3.27
C ASN A 104 -6.74 36.74 -2.60
N ASP A 105 -7.05 35.68 -3.35
CA ASP A 105 -7.84 34.55 -2.85
C ASP A 105 -7.05 33.65 -1.88
N VAL A 106 -5.73 33.51 -2.10
CA VAL A 106 -4.84 32.70 -1.24
C VAL A 106 -4.66 33.36 0.13
N LEU A 107 -4.46 34.68 0.14
CA LEU A 107 -4.26 35.47 1.34
C LEU A 107 -5.51 35.48 2.24
N GLU A 108 -6.69 35.72 1.66
CA GLU A 108 -7.94 35.74 2.43
C GLU A 108 -8.32 34.34 2.95
N THR A 109 -8.09 33.30 2.16
CA THR A 109 -8.30 31.91 2.60
C THR A 109 -7.42 31.56 3.80
N PHE A 110 -6.15 31.98 3.78
CA PHE A 110 -5.21 31.81 4.89
C PHE A 110 -5.67 32.56 6.15
N LEU A 111 -6.01 33.84 6.02
CA LEU A 111 -6.45 34.69 7.12
C LEU A 111 -7.75 34.18 7.77
N GLN A 112 -8.65 33.62 6.95
CA GLN A 112 -9.90 33.02 7.43
C GLN A 112 -9.67 31.66 8.10
N ARG A 113 -8.79 30.81 7.54
CA ARG A 113 -8.48 29.48 8.07
C ARG A 113 -7.96 29.53 9.51
N HIS A 114 -7.11 30.51 9.82
CA HIS A 114 -6.48 30.65 11.14
C HIS A 114 -7.20 31.57 12.11
N GLY A 115 -8.34 32.14 11.72
CA GLY A 115 -9.11 33.05 12.58
C GLY A 115 -8.35 34.31 12.98
N ILE A 116 -7.54 34.86 12.07
CA ILE A 116 -6.71 36.05 12.33
C ILE A 116 -7.60 37.29 12.48
N ASP A 117 -7.36 38.06 13.55
CA ASP A 117 -8.10 39.30 13.83
C ASP A 117 -7.76 40.45 12.86
N ALA A 118 -8.48 41.57 12.98
CA ALA A 118 -8.31 42.72 12.10
C ALA A 118 -6.87 43.29 12.12
N GLY A 119 -6.18 43.25 13.27
CA GLY A 119 -4.83 43.76 13.42
C GLY A 119 -3.80 42.89 12.71
N GLY A 120 -3.87 41.57 12.89
CA GLY A 120 -3.00 40.62 12.18
C GLY A 120 -3.25 40.60 10.67
N ARG A 121 -4.52 40.73 10.26
CA ARG A 121 -4.91 40.84 8.84
C ARG A 121 -4.29 42.06 8.17
N GLU A 122 -4.38 43.22 8.81
CA GLU A 122 -3.83 44.45 8.28
C GLU A 122 -2.29 44.42 8.25
N ALA A 123 -1.66 43.88 9.28
CA ALA A 123 -0.20 43.71 9.32
C ALA A 123 0.34 42.87 8.16
N LEU A 124 -0.34 41.76 7.82
CA LEU A 124 0.06 40.90 6.69
C LEU A 124 -0.19 41.59 5.33
N ARG A 125 -1.29 42.33 5.17
CA ARG A 125 -1.61 43.05 3.91
C ARG A 125 -0.63 44.18 3.60
N GLN A 126 -0.01 44.78 4.62
CA GLN A 126 0.97 45.86 4.44
C GLN A 126 2.37 45.37 3.99
N LEU A 127 2.64 44.06 4.00
CA LEU A 127 3.88 43.52 3.46
C LEU A 127 3.88 43.55 1.92
N PRO A 128 5.05 43.77 1.27
CA PRO A 128 5.25 43.46 -0.15
C PRO A 128 4.89 42.01 -0.48
N ALA A 129 4.46 41.73 -1.70
CA ALA A 129 3.95 40.41 -2.12
C ALA A 129 4.95 39.27 -1.85
N GLU A 130 6.25 39.54 -2.00
CA GLU A 130 7.32 38.58 -1.75
C GLU A 130 7.40 38.21 -0.25
N LEU A 131 7.23 39.19 0.63
CA LEU A 131 7.23 38.97 2.08
C LEU A 131 5.91 38.37 2.57
N GLN A 132 4.79 38.67 1.92
CA GLN A 132 3.52 37.98 2.17
C GLN A 132 3.67 36.48 1.90
N LEU A 133 4.25 36.09 0.75
CA LEU A 133 4.52 34.69 0.42
C LEU A 133 5.47 34.02 1.42
N ALA A 134 6.50 34.73 1.90
CA ALA A 134 7.41 34.22 2.92
C ALA A 134 6.71 33.95 4.26
N VAL A 135 5.76 34.79 4.67
CA VAL A 135 4.94 34.57 5.87
C VAL A 135 3.94 33.44 5.65
N LEU A 136 3.31 33.37 4.46
CA LEU A 136 2.39 32.28 4.09
C LEU A 136 3.08 30.91 4.02
N ALA A 137 4.39 30.86 3.75
CA ALA A 137 5.16 29.61 3.78
C ALA A 137 5.25 28.98 5.18
N HIS A 138 4.97 29.75 6.24
CA HIS A 138 4.92 29.31 7.64
C HIS A 138 3.48 28.98 8.10
N ASP A 139 2.59 28.61 7.18
CA ASP A 139 1.16 28.28 7.45
C ASP A 139 0.98 27.22 8.55
N HIS A 140 1.90 26.26 8.63
CA HIS A 140 1.86 25.18 9.60
C HIS A 140 2.20 25.63 11.02
N ASP A 141 2.96 26.72 11.22
CA ASP A 141 3.39 27.16 12.56
C ASP A 141 2.34 28.03 13.28
N ILE A 142 1.37 28.58 12.54
CA ILE A 142 0.36 29.49 13.08
C ILE A 142 -0.77 28.67 13.70
N GLY A 143 -0.99 28.86 15.01
CA GLY A 143 -2.04 28.17 15.78
C GLY A 143 -1.60 26.91 16.53
N HIS A 144 -0.36 26.43 16.35
CA HIS A 144 0.20 25.35 17.17
C HIS A 144 0.78 25.85 18.51
N GLY A 145 0.58 25.07 19.58
CA GLY A 145 1.16 25.36 20.90
C GLY A 145 0.38 26.31 21.82
N GLY A 146 -0.89 26.60 21.54
CA GLY A 146 -1.76 27.38 22.44
C GLY A 146 -1.49 28.89 22.48
N ARG A 147 -0.70 29.43 21.54
CA ARG A 147 -0.51 30.87 21.36
C ARG A 147 -1.61 31.47 20.50
N ASN A 148 -1.91 32.75 20.71
CA ASN A 148 -2.88 33.49 19.88
C ASN A 148 -2.35 33.58 18.42
N PRO A 149 -3.09 33.05 17.42
CA PRO A 149 -2.68 33.04 16.01
C PRO A 149 -2.34 34.44 15.46
N SER A 150 -3.12 35.47 15.83
CA SER A 150 -2.89 36.84 15.37
C SER A 150 -1.55 37.39 15.87
N GLN A 151 -1.18 37.13 17.13
CA GLN A 151 0.10 37.59 17.67
C GLN A 151 1.28 36.84 17.05
N HIS A 152 1.13 35.54 16.78
CA HIS A 152 2.17 34.77 16.11
C HIS A 152 2.40 35.30 14.69
N LEU A 153 1.31 35.57 13.95
CA LEU A 153 1.38 36.19 12.62
C LEU A 153 2.07 37.56 12.66
N VAL A 154 1.70 38.44 13.60
CA VAL A 154 2.34 39.77 13.74
C VAL A 154 3.84 39.64 14.03
N SER A 155 4.26 38.63 14.80
CA SER A 155 5.68 38.35 15.03
C SER A 155 6.39 37.90 13.74
N LEU A 156 5.76 37.04 12.92
CA LEU A 156 6.31 36.61 11.63
C LEU A 156 6.43 37.78 10.65
N VAL A 157 5.42 38.66 10.62
CA VAL A 157 5.44 39.91 9.84
C VAL A 157 6.59 40.83 10.29
N GLY A 158 6.82 40.96 11.60
CA GLY A 158 7.95 41.72 12.14
C GLY A 158 9.31 41.14 11.74
N MET A 159 9.45 39.82 11.73
CA MET A 159 10.66 39.14 11.25
C MET A 159 10.86 39.30 9.74
N ALA A 160 9.77 39.31 8.96
CA ALA A 160 9.82 39.54 7.52
C ALA A 160 10.34 40.95 7.21
N TRP A 161 9.82 41.96 7.90
CA TRP A 161 10.31 43.35 7.82
C TRP A 161 11.77 43.50 8.22
N ALA A 162 12.22 42.77 9.25
CA ALA A 162 13.59 42.79 9.70
C ALA A 162 14.56 42.01 8.79
N GLY A 163 14.07 41.33 7.74
CA GLY A 163 14.87 40.45 6.90
C GLY A 163 15.41 39.22 7.64
N THR A 164 14.88 38.91 8.82
CA THR A 164 15.28 37.77 9.65
C THR A 164 14.41 36.53 9.43
N LEU A 165 13.26 36.71 8.77
CA LEU A 165 12.39 35.60 8.37
C LEU A 165 13.07 34.79 7.27
N ARG A 166 13.79 33.74 7.68
CA ARG A 166 14.34 32.76 6.74
C ARG A 166 13.17 32.01 6.09
N PRO A 167 13.23 31.74 4.77
CA PRO A 167 12.31 30.76 4.17
C PRO A 167 12.46 29.47 4.97
N PRO A 168 11.34 28.76 5.28
CA PRO A 168 11.42 27.52 6.03
C PRO A 168 12.41 26.61 5.32
N GLN A 169 13.54 26.31 5.98
CA GLN A 169 14.41 25.23 5.52
C GLN A 169 13.56 23.99 5.71
N ALA A 170 13.00 23.50 4.61
CA ALA A 170 12.27 22.24 4.60
C ALA A 170 13.17 21.21 5.31
N ASP A 171 12.64 20.61 6.37
CA ASP A 171 13.38 19.68 7.20
C ASP A 171 13.96 18.62 6.24
N PRO A 172 15.29 18.41 6.18
CA PRO A 172 15.90 17.40 5.31
C PRO A 172 15.25 16.01 5.51
N HIS A 173 14.69 15.76 6.68
CA HIS A 173 13.85 14.60 6.96
C HIS A 173 12.52 14.60 6.20
N GLU A 174 11.77 15.70 6.17
CA GLU A 174 10.52 15.81 5.40
C GLU A 174 10.78 15.69 3.90
N ILE A 175 11.82 16.35 3.40
CA ILE A 175 12.24 16.25 1.99
C ILE A 175 12.51 14.78 1.61
N PHE A 176 13.24 14.06 2.45
CA PHE A 176 13.56 12.65 2.21
C PHE A 176 12.28 11.78 2.14
N LEU A 177 11.31 12.02 3.02
CA LEU A 177 10.08 11.25 3.09
C LEU A 177 9.14 11.56 1.91
N ASP A 178 9.06 12.82 1.50
CA ASP A 178 8.26 13.27 0.37
C ASP A 178 8.81 12.77 -0.97
N GLN A 179 10.13 12.82 -1.16
CA GLN A 179 10.79 12.37 -2.39
C GLN A 179 10.56 10.89 -2.69
N HIS A 180 10.39 10.06 -1.65
CA HIS A 180 10.25 8.62 -1.80
C HIS A 180 8.80 8.13 -1.69
N GLY A 181 7.83 9.06 -1.66
CA GLY A 181 6.40 8.73 -1.59
C GLY A 181 6.06 7.87 -0.36
N ILE A 182 6.72 8.15 0.77
CA ILE A 182 6.55 7.38 2.00
C ILE A 182 5.15 7.65 2.58
N ASP A 183 4.47 6.58 2.98
CA ASP A 183 3.17 6.71 3.62
C ASP A 183 3.25 7.32 5.03
N GLU A 184 2.13 7.84 5.51
CA GLU A 184 2.07 8.58 6.77
C GLU A 184 2.47 7.74 7.99
N SER A 185 2.25 6.41 7.94
CA SER A 185 2.59 5.52 9.04
C SER A 185 4.12 5.35 9.16
N ALA A 186 4.79 5.14 8.04
CA ALA A 186 6.26 5.05 7.99
C ALA A 186 6.91 6.41 8.24
N ARG A 187 6.29 7.51 7.79
CA ARG A 187 6.68 8.90 8.11
C ARG A 187 6.64 9.14 9.63
N HIS A 188 5.55 8.77 10.30
CA HIS A 188 5.45 8.90 11.76
C HIS A 188 6.48 8.05 12.50
N ALA A 189 6.68 6.78 12.10
CA ALA A 189 7.68 5.91 12.70
C ALA A 189 9.12 6.45 12.56
N PHE A 190 9.39 7.15 11.45
CA PHE A 190 10.66 7.84 11.24
C PHE A 190 10.83 9.02 12.20
N PHE A 191 9.80 9.86 12.36
CA PHE A 191 9.83 10.98 13.30
C PHE A 191 9.79 10.57 14.79
N GLU A 192 9.39 9.34 15.13
CA GLU A 192 9.53 8.83 16.50
C GLU A 192 10.98 8.50 16.89
N LEU A 193 11.89 8.33 15.91
CA LEU A 193 13.30 8.10 16.20
C LEU A 193 13.96 9.36 16.78
N PRO A 194 14.90 9.22 17.73
CA PRO A 194 15.86 10.27 18.06
C PRO A 194 16.56 10.80 16.80
N ILE A 195 16.87 12.10 16.76
CA ILE A 195 17.40 12.77 15.57
C ILE A 195 18.66 12.10 14.99
N HIS A 196 19.53 11.56 15.85
CA HIS A 196 20.72 10.83 15.41
C HIS A 196 20.39 9.50 14.71
N LEU A 197 19.33 8.79 15.13
CA LEU A 197 18.87 7.57 14.45
C LEU A 197 18.13 7.88 13.16
N ARG A 198 17.45 9.03 13.06
CA ARG A 198 16.89 9.51 11.79
C ARG A 198 17.98 9.73 10.75
N HIS A 199 19.11 10.32 11.15
CA HIS A 199 20.28 10.42 10.29
C HIS A 199 20.80 9.04 9.89
N VAL A 200 20.96 8.09 10.82
CA VAL A 200 21.39 6.71 10.48
C VAL A 200 20.47 6.07 9.43
N VAL A 201 19.15 6.28 9.49
CA VAL A 201 18.19 5.74 8.51
C VAL A 201 18.32 6.41 7.13
N ILE A 202 18.55 7.72 7.10
CA ILE A 202 18.78 8.48 5.86
C ILE A 202 20.16 8.13 5.27
N ASP A 203 21.16 7.93 6.12
CA ASP A 203 22.55 7.59 5.75
C ASP A 203 22.65 6.18 5.13
N GLU A 204 21.62 5.33 5.27
CA GLU A 204 21.50 4.08 4.50
C GLU A 204 21.18 4.32 3.00
N GLY A 205 21.07 5.58 2.55
CA GLY A 205 20.96 6.00 1.14
C GLY A 205 19.53 6.31 0.68
N PRO A 206 19.27 6.57 -0.61
CA PRO A 206 17.90 6.75 -1.11
C PRO A 206 17.12 5.42 -1.16
N ILE A 207 15.79 5.48 -1.15
CA ILE A 207 14.91 4.30 -1.19
C ILE A 207 14.42 4.09 -2.64
N LEU A 208 15.33 3.65 -3.51
CA LEU A 208 15.07 3.48 -4.95
C LEU A 208 14.76 2.03 -5.33
N HIS A 209 14.08 1.83 -6.46
CA HIS A 209 13.81 0.52 -7.11
C HIS A 209 13.10 -0.53 -6.24
N CYS A 210 12.47 -0.13 -5.14
CA CYS A 210 11.69 -1.02 -4.31
C CYS A 210 10.20 -0.93 -4.65
N TRP A 211 9.52 -2.07 -4.53
CA TRP A 211 8.09 -2.16 -4.83
C TRP A 211 7.22 -1.48 -3.76
N ASN A 212 7.78 -1.25 -2.56
CA ASN A 212 7.14 -0.55 -1.45
C ASN A 212 8.18 0.24 -0.62
N PRO A 213 8.33 1.56 -0.85
CA PRO A 213 9.34 2.39 -0.18
C PRO A 213 9.09 2.56 1.32
N SER A 214 7.83 2.56 1.77
CA SER A 214 7.48 2.61 3.20
C SER A 214 7.98 1.39 3.97
N ALA A 215 7.86 0.18 3.39
CA ALA A 215 8.34 -1.05 4.03
C ALA A 215 9.87 -1.07 4.17
N VAL A 216 10.57 -0.54 3.17
CA VAL A 216 12.03 -0.39 3.21
C VAL A 216 12.43 0.61 4.29
N LEU A 217 11.75 1.76 4.39
CA LEU A 217 12.00 2.74 5.46
C LEU A 217 11.80 2.11 6.85
N VAL A 218 10.71 1.39 7.07
CA VAL A 218 10.43 0.71 8.35
C VAL A 218 11.51 -0.34 8.67
N SER A 219 12.01 -1.05 7.66
CA SER A 219 13.14 -1.99 7.82
C SER A 219 14.43 -1.27 8.26
N ARG A 220 14.71 -0.10 7.69
CA ARG A 220 15.87 0.74 8.08
C ARG A 220 15.74 1.29 9.49
N ILE A 221 14.55 1.77 9.86
CA ILE A 221 14.23 2.20 11.22
C ILE A 221 14.55 1.08 12.23
N GLY A 222 14.17 -0.16 11.91
CA GLY A 222 14.50 -1.34 12.73
C GLY A 222 16.01 -1.56 12.90
N ARG A 223 16.79 -1.43 11.81
CA ARG A 223 18.26 -1.55 11.86
C ARG A 223 18.93 -0.43 12.65
N ALA A 224 18.49 0.81 12.45
CA ALA A 224 19.03 1.97 13.16
C ALA A 224 18.85 1.85 14.68
N ARG A 225 17.68 1.36 15.15
CA ARG A 225 17.44 1.08 16.58
C ARG A 225 18.42 0.05 17.14
N ILE A 226 18.63 -1.06 16.44
CA ILE A 226 19.58 -2.11 16.84
C ILE A 226 21.01 -1.56 16.92
N LYS A 227 21.40 -0.73 15.94
CA LYS A 227 22.74 -0.13 15.88
C LYS A 227 22.97 0.91 16.99
N GLY A 228 21.92 1.64 17.39
CA GLY A 228 21.97 2.62 18.48
C GLY A 228 22.09 2.01 19.87
N GLU A 229 21.49 0.83 20.11
CA GLU A 229 21.53 0.17 21.42
C GLU A 229 22.83 -0.60 21.68
N GLY A 230 23.62 -0.91 20.65
CA GLY A 230 24.87 -1.68 20.76
C GLY A 230 26.16 -0.86 20.86
N SER A 231 26.09 0.48 20.92
CA SER A 231 27.27 1.35 20.74
C SER A 231 27.38 2.45 21.79
N MET A 232 27.28 2.09 23.07
CA MET A 232 27.82 2.88 24.18
C MET A 232 28.34 1.91 25.26
N ASP A 233 29.53 1.34 25.02
CA ASP A 233 30.53 1.03 26.06
C ASP A 233 31.72 0.31 25.41
N GLY A 234 32.76 1.07 25.07
CA GLY A 234 33.91 0.52 24.36
C GLY A 234 35.12 1.44 24.27
N ALA A 235 35.56 2.04 25.39
CA ALA A 235 36.94 2.55 25.51
C ALA A 235 37.42 2.65 26.98
N GLY A 236 37.98 1.54 27.49
CA GLY A 236 39.22 1.50 28.28
C GLY A 236 39.26 2.11 29.69
N LYS A 237 39.23 1.23 30.72
CA LYS A 237 40.38 0.90 31.60
C LYS A 237 39.92 0.13 32.84
N ALA A 238 40.53 -1.02 33.04
CA ALA A 238 40.43 -1.80 34.28
C ALA A 238 41.04 -1.02 35.45
N VAL A 239 40.20 -0.63 36.41
CA VAL A 239 40.62 -0.41 37.80
C VAL A 239 39.60 -1.06 38.73
N LEU A 240 40.12 -2.06 39.43
CA LEU A 240 39.59 -2.76 40.58
C LEU A 240 39.07 -1.76 41.65
N TRP A 241 37.76 -1.73 41.89
CA TRP A 241 37.19 -1.26 43.16
C TRP A 241 36.19 -2.27 43.69
N ARG A 242 36.63 -2.97 44.75
CA ARG A 242 35.77 -3.64 45.72
C ARG A 242 34.87 -2.60 46.40
N SER A 243 33.60 -2.91 46.61
CA SER A 243 32.77 -2.39 47.71
C SER A 243 31.57 -3.33 47.91
N THR A 244 31.65 -4.21 48.90
CA THR A 244 30.98 -4.13 50.22
C THR A 244 29.57 -4.72 50.23
N SER A 245 29.52 -5.97 50.69
CA SER A 245 28.44 -6.56 51.46
C SER A 245 28.13 -5.78 52.76
N PHE A 246 26.96 -6.07 53.35
CA PHE A 246 26.24 -5.45 54.50
C PHE A 246 25.17 -4.41 54.08
N ALA A 247 23.91 -4.42 54.51
CA ALA A 247 23.21 -5.19 55.55
C ALA A 247 21.70 -5.30 55.26
N LYS A 248 21.12 -6.36 55.82
CA LYS A 248 19.70 -6.69 55.92
C LYS A 248 18.96 -5.65 56.80
N PRO A 249 17.80 -5.08 56.39
CA PRO A 249 16.98 -4.31 57.32
C PRO A 249 16.18 -5.25 58.25
N PRO A 250 15.87 -4.83 59.50
CA PRO A 250 15.25 -5.68 60.50
C PRO A 250 13.75 -5.88 60.26
N SER A 251 13.29 -7.11 60.50
CA SER A 251 11.89 -7.49 60.66
C SER A 251 11.26 -6.75 61.85
N THR A 252 10.12 -6.10 61.62
CA THR A 252 9.23 -5.59 62.66
C THR A 252 7.88 -6.32 62.61
N PRO A 253 7.19 -6.47 63.76
CA PRO A 253 6.14 -7.46 64.00
C PRO A 253 4.75 -7.02 63.48
N PRO A 254 3.78 -7.95 63.37
CA PRO A 254 2.44 -7.65 62.85
C PRO A 254 1.65 -6.77 63.83
N PRO A 255 0.89 -5.76 63.36
CA PRO A 255 0.03 -5.00 64.24
C PRO A 255 -1.25 -5.78 64.55
N ALA A 256 -1.58 -5.76 65.84
CA ALA A 256 -2.75 -6.36 66.45
C ALA A 256 -4.07 -5.78 65.92
N HIS A 257 -5.09 -6.64 65.91
CA HIS A 257 -6.49 -6.32 65.75
C HIS A 257 -6.93 -5.13 66.62
N LEU A 258 -7.43 -4.08 65.98
CA LEU A 258 -8.34 -3.10 66.59
C LEU A 258 -9.58 -2.97 65.73
N GLN A 259 -10.70 -3.42 66.30
CA GLN A 259 -12.05 -3.26 65.81
C GLN A 259 -12.39 -1.77 65.67
N LEU A 260 -12.84 -1.35 64.50
CA LEU A 260 -13.62 -0.13 64.32
C LEU A 260 -14.86 -0.43 63.48
N SER A 261 -15.96 0.08 64.02
CA SER A 261 -17.35 -0.25 63.77
C SER A 261 -17.83 0.15 62.36
N LEU A 262 -18.45 -0.81 61.66
CA LEU A 262 -19.33 -0.55 60.52
C LEU A 262 -20.68 -0.04 61.05
N GLN A 263 -20.99 1.23 60.79
CA GLN A 263 -22.37 1.73 60.80
C GLN A 263 -22.86 1.84 59.36
N THR A 264 -23.63 0.85 58.94
CA THR A 264 -24.54 0.95 57.79
C THR A 264 -25.93 1.35 58.29
N PRO A 265 -26.64 2.30 57.64
CA PRO A 265 -27.99 2.67 58.02
C PRO A 265 -28.98 1.52 57.73
N GLN A 266 -29.74 1.15 58.76
CA GLN A 266 -30.81 0.15 58.70
C GLN A 266 -31.98 0.66 57.84
N GLY A 267 -32.24 -0.01 56.72
CA GLY A 267 -33.55 -0.02 56.07
C GLY A 267 -34.36 -1.26 56.52
N PRO A 268 -35.69 -1.16 56.67
CA PRO A 268 -36.51 -2.26 57.19
C PRO A 268 -36.58 -3.45 56.20
N PRO A 269 -36.64 -4.69 56.71
CA PRO A 269 -36.68 -5.90 55.89
C PRO A 269 -38.04 -6.07 55.18
N PRO A 270 -38.06 -6.64 53.96
CA PRO A 270 -39.30 -7.03 53.28
C PRO A 270 -39.99 -8.21 54.02
N PRO A 271 -41.33 -8.29 53.97
CA PRO A 271 -42.10 -9.31 54.69
C PRO A 271 -41.90 -10.72 54.09
N PRO A 272 -42.03 -11.78 54.92
CA PRO A 272 -41.90 -13.17 54.49
C PRO A 272 -43.10 -13.62 53.63
N PRO A 273 -42.90 -14.52 52.66
CA PRO A 273 -43.99 -15.15 51.95
C PRO A 273 -44.78 -16.09 52.89
N PRO A 274 -46.13 -16.11 52.82
CA PRO A 274 -46.94 -16.94 53.70
C PRO A 274 -46.86 -18.42 53.32
N GLN A 275 -46.60 -19.27 54.31
CA GLN A 275 -46.73 -20.72 54.23
C GLN A 275 -48.19 -21.16 54.52
N SER A 276 -48.68 -22.02 53.62
CA SER A 276 -49.61 -23.15 53.78
C SER A 276 -50.91 -23.02 54.58
N VAL A 277 -52.03 -23.28 53.89
CA VAL A 277 -53.14 -24.10 54.44
C VAL A 277 -53.54 -25.15 53.41
N GLU A 278 -53.70 -26.36 53.92
CA GLU A 278 -54.04 -27.63 53.31
C GLU A 278 -55.45 -27.66 52.67
N HIS A 279 -55.65 -28.50 51.65
CA HIS A 279 -56.73 -29.50 51.62
C HIS A 279 -56.51 -30.50 50.46
N SER A 280 -56.05 -31.70 50.84
CA SER A 280 -56.53 -33.04 50.45
C SER A 280 -57.39 -33.20 49.18
N ALA A 281 -56.96 -34.05 48.23
CA ALA A 281 -57.48 -35.42 48.06
C ALA A 281 -56.95 -36.15 46.79
N SER A 282 -56.47 -37.39 46.98
CA SER A 282 -56.56 -38.61 46.12
C SER A 282 -56.08 -38.56 44.65
N SER A 283 -55.37 -39.52 44.05
CA SER A 283 -54.90 -40.88 44.37
C SER A 283 -54.04 -41.38 43.16
N PRO A 284 -53.32 -42.53 43.26
CA PRO A 284 -51.96 -42.73 42.73
C PRO A 284 -51.84 -43.45 41.36
N PRO A 285 -50.61 -43.56 40.78
CA PRO A 285 -50.35 -44.27 39.53
C PRO A 285 -49.97 -45.75 39.77
N PRO A 286 -50.09 -46.65 38.77
CA PRO A 286 -49.39 -47.93 38.81
C PRO A 286 -48.20 -47.97 37.86
N ALA A 287 -47.11 -48.51 38.41
CA ALA A 287 -45.86 -48.89 37.75
C ALA A 287 -46.01 -50.24 36.99
N PRO A 288 -44.97 -50.72 36.28
CA PRO A 288 -45.07 -51.53 35.07
C PRO A 288 -45.09 -53.05 35.32
N LEU A 289 -45.57 -53.80 34.33
CA LEU A 289 -45.43 -55.26 34.28
C LEU A 289 -44.95 -55.73 32.90
N ALA A 290 -44.15 -56.78 32.98
CA ALA A 290 -43.22 -57.26 31.97
C ALA A 290 -43.84 -58.21 30.94
N SER A 291 -43.02 -58.47 29.91
CA SER A 291 -42.69 -59.80 29.35
C SER A 291 -43.20 -60.17 27.94
N ALA A 292 -42.19 -60.50 27.13
CA ALA A 292 -42.05 -61.68 26.27
C ALA A 292 -42.53 -61.67 24.81
N SER A 293 -41.55 -61.97 23.93
CA SER A 293 -41.61 -62.78 22.69
C SER A 293 -42.36 -62.20 21.49
N SER A 294 -42.02 -62.40 20.21
CA SER A 294 -40.92 -63.03 19.45
C SER A 294 -41.25 -62.86 17.95
N ALA A 295 -40.24 -62.90 17.09
CA ALA A 295 -40.27 -63.38 15.69
C ALA A 295 -40.89 -62.52 14.56
N SER A 296 -39.98 -62.03 13.69
CA SER A 296 -39.89 -62.21 12.21
C SER A 296 -41.10 -62.06 11.25
N SER A 297 -40.75 -61.63 10.03
CA SER A 297 -41.47 -61.69 8.72
C SER A 297 -42.31 -60.45 8.39
N ALA A 298 -41.95 -59.65 7.37
CA ALA A 298 -41.96 -59.83 5.91
C ALA A 298 -43.30 -59.41 5.25
N SER A 299 -43.18 -58.44 4.33
CA SER A 299 -43.95 -58.22 3.09
C SER A 299 -45.46 -57.90 3.11
N GLY A 300 -45.83 -56.85 2.36
CA GLY A 300 -47.17 -56.57 1.81
C GLY A 300 -47.41 -55.06 1.59
N ILE A 301 -47.08 -54.43 0.44
CA ILE A 301 -47.90 -54.28 -0.80
C ILE A 301 -49.17 -53.40 -0.54
N PRO A 302 -49.49 -52.34 -1.34
CA PRO A 302 -49.71 -52.50 -2.78
C PRO A 302 -49.23 -51.44 -3.78
N ARG A 303 -48.96 -52.03 -4.94
CA ARG A 303 -48.72 -51.51 -6.29
C ARG A 303 -50.06 -51.55 -7.06
N ALA A 304 -50.41 -50.50 -7.80
CA ALA A 304 -51.16 -50.50 -9.07
C ALA A 304 -51.27 -49.03 -9.53
N PHE A 305 -51.17 -48.57 -10.79
CA PHE A 305 -51.33 -49.16 -12.12
C PHE A 305 -50.36 -48.49 -13.11
N ALA A 306 -50.11 -49.16 -14.23
CA ALA A 306 -49.07 -48.85 -15.21
C ALA A 306 -49.61 -48.49 -16.61
N LYS A 307 -48.69 -47.92 -17.42
CA LYS A 307 -48.51 -48.06 -18.89
C LYS A 307 -49.49 -47.38 -19.87
N ALA A 308 -48.94 -46.49 -20.69
CA ALA A 308 -48.71 -46.59 -22.17
C ALA A 308 -48.18 -45.20 -22.61
N SER A 309 -47.41 -44.95 -23.67
CA SER A 309 -47.23 -45.63 -24.95
C SER A 309 -45.95 -45.11 -25.63
N ALA A 310 -45.38 -45.88 -26.55
CA ALA A 310 -44.27 -45.51 -27.41
C ALA A 310 -44.74 -45.28 -28.87
N ARG A 311 -43.95 -44.46 -29.59
CA ARG A 311 -43.89 -44.25 -31.05
C ARG A 311 -45.03 -43.49 -31.74
N SER A 312 -44.68 -42.33 -32.31
CA SER A 312 -44.94 -42.04 -33.73
C SER A 312 -44.03 -40.92 -34.25
N ALA A 313 -43.45 -41.14 -35.44
CA ALA A 313 -42.71 -40.16 -36.21
C ALA A 313 -43.69 -39.45 -37.16
N VAL A 314 -43.68 -38.11 -37.20
CA VAL A 314 -44.28 -37.32 -38.28
C VAL A 314 -43.49 -36.02 -38.47
N GLN A 315 -43.08 -35.79 -39.71
CA GLN A 315 -42.53 -34.53 -40.24
C GLN A 315 -43.57 -33.41 -40.14
N SER A 316 -43.13 -32.19 -39.81
CA SER A 316 -43.89 -30.99 -40.21
C SER A 316 -42.96 -29.80 -40.42
N ASN A 317 -42.88 -29.38 -41.68
CA ASN A 317 -42.47 -28.07 -42.15
C ASN A 317 -43.13 -26.95 -41.33
N THR A 318 -42.36 -25.93 -40.96
CA THR A 318 -42.91 -24.59 -40.72
C THR A 318 -42.04 -23.54 -41.37
N THR A 319 -42.67 -22.90 -42.35
CA THR A 319 -42.32 -21.74 -43.17
C THR A 319 -41.90 -20.51 -42.38
N GLU A 320 -40.89 -19.81 -42.89
CA GLU A 320 -40.51 -18.44 -42.53
C GLU A 320 -41.67 -17.44 -42.69
N PRO A 321 -41.81 -16.44 -41.79
CA PRO A 321 -42.48 -15.21 -42.11
C PRO A 321 -41.45 -14.10 -42.39
N LYS A 322 -41.47 -13.59 -43.63
CA LYS A 322 -40.87 -12.30 -44.00
C LYS A 322 -41.57 -11.16 -43.23
N ALA A 323 -40.83 -10.36 -42.48
CA ALA A 323 -41.34 -9.11 -41.90
C ALA A 323 -40.31 -7.96 -41.95
N LYS A 324 -40.62 -7.03 -42.86
CA LYS A 324 -40.42 -5.56 -42.83
C LYS A 324 -39.28 -4.99 -41.96
N LYS A 325 -38.21 -4.59 -42.67
CA LYS A 325 -37.14 -3.66 -42.26
C LYS A 325 -37.75 -2.34 -41.75
N ARG A 326 -37.64 -2.07 -40.43
CA ARG A 326 -37.91 -0.77 -39.81
C ARG A 326 -36.58 -0.07 -39.52
N LYS A 327 -36.56 1.23 -39.78
CA LYS A 327 -35.44 2.18 -39.67
C LYS A 327 -35.19 2.58 -38.20
N ALA A 328 -34.93 1.60 -37.34
CA ALA A 328 -34.74 1.81 -35.89
C ALA A 328 -33.35 1.37 -35.37
N ASP A 329 -32.47 0.86 -36.23
CA ASP A 329 -31.17 0.29 -35.82
C ASP A 329 -30.04 1.34 -35.74
N GLU A 330 -30.24 2.57 -36.22
CA GLU A 330 -29.18 3.60 -36.17
C GLU A 330 -29.07 4.26 -34.78
N ASP A 331 -30.16 4.34 -34.00
CA ASP A 331 -30.13 4.94 -32.65
C ASP A 331 -29.52 3.99 -31.59
N ASP A 332 -29.44 2.68 -31.87
CA ASP A 332 -28.89 1.67 -30.94
C ASP A 332 -27.34 1.57 -31.05
N GLU A 333 -26.76 1.92 -32.20
CA GLU A 333 -25.31 1.95 -32.39
C GLU A 333 -24.61 3.07 -31.60
N ASP A 334 -25.28 4.22 -31.41
CA ASP A 334 -24.72 5.34 -30.67
C ASP A 334 -24.67 5.06 -29.16
N GLY A 335 -25.69 4.37 -28.63
CA GLY A 335 -25.69 3.91 -27.24
C GLY A 335 -24.61 2.86 -26.96
N GLN A 336 -24.36 1.94 -27.90
CA GLN A 336 -23.28 0.96 -27.79
C GLN A 336 -21.89 1.61 -27.79
N LEU A 337 -21.69 2.67 -28.58
CA LEU A 337 -20.41 3.37 -28.61
C LEU A 337 -20.13 4.11 -27.29
N ASP A 338 -21.13 4.73 -26.68
CA ASP A 338 -20.96 5.37 -25.37
C ASP A 338 -20.56 4.36 -24.29
N LEU A 339 -21.21 3.18 -24.28
CA LEU A 339 -20.84 2.08 -23.40
C LEU A 339 -19.41 1.58 -23.66
N ALA A 340 -18.99 1.49 -24.93
CA ALA A 340 -17.65 1.10 -25.30
C ALA A 340 -16.58 2.13 -24.89
N VAL A 341 -16.87 3.44 -25.01
CA VAL A 341 -15.99 4.52 -24.56
C VAL A 341 -15.80 4.46 -23.04
N GLU A 342 -16.89 4.31 -22.27
CA GLU A 342 -16.80 4.21 -20.81
C GLU A 342 -16.07 2.95 -20.34
N GLY A 343 -16.32 1.83 -21.01
CA GLY A 343 -15.59 0.58 -20.79
C GLY A 343 -14.09 0.75 -21.03
N PHE A 344 -13.70 1.36 -22.16
CA PHE A 344 -12.31 1.62 -22.52
C PHE A 344 -11.59 2.54 -21.52
N LEU A 345 -12.25 3.62 -21.08
CA LEU A 345 -11.69 4.57 -20.11
C LEU A 345 -11.49 3.94 -18.73
N ARG A 346 -12.47 3.15 -18.27
CA ARG A 346 -12.42 2.44 -16.99
C ARG A 346 -11.36 1.33 -17.01
N LEU A 347 -11.28 0.57 -18.11
CA LEU A 347 -10.35 -0.55 -18.28
C LEU A 347 -8.88 -0.09 -18.20
N ASN A 348 -8.57 1.07 -18.75
CA ASN A 348 -7.20 1.59 -18.82
C ASN A 348 -6.84 2.56 -17.68
N GLY A 349 -7.74 2.81 -16.71
CA GLY A 349 -7.47 3.65 -15.55
C GLY A 349 -7.15 5.11 -15.91
N ILE A 350 -7.84 5.65 -16.92
CA ILE A 350 -7.57 6.97 -17.48
C ILE A 350 -8.00 8.07 -16.51
N ASP A 351 -7.17 9.09 -16.33
CA ASP A 351 -7.49 10.22 -15.45
C ASP A 351 -8.70 11.04 -15.94
N GLY A 352 -9.27 11.85 -15.05
CA GLY A 352 -10.47 12.63 -15.36
C GLY A 352 -10.30 13.64 -16.48
N LYS A 353 -9.09 14.15 -16.73
CA LYS A 353 -8.81 15.12 -17.80
C LYS A 353 -8.84 14.43 -19.15
N SER A 354 -8.12 13.31 -19.29
CA SER A 354 -8.10 12.50 -20.51
C SER A 354 -9.45 11.84 -20.81
N CYS A 355 -10.20 11.40 -19.79
CA CYS A 355 -11.57 10.92 -19.95
C CYS A 355 -12.49 11.96 -20.58
N ARG A 356 -12.49 13.20 -20.05
CA ARG A 356 -13.30 14.30 -20.60
C ARG A 356 -12.90 14.66 -22.03
N ALA A 357 -11.61 14.59 -22.35
CA ALA A 357 -11.16 14.87 -23.71
C ALA A 357 -11.56 13.78 -24.72
N MET A 358 -11.49 12.50 -24.33
CA MET A 358 -11.95 11.37 -25.14
C MET A 358 -13.47 11.47 -25.44
N ARG A 359 -14.30 11.76 -24.43
CA ARG A 359 -15.76 11.95 -24.59
C ARG A 359 -16.14 13.10 -25.51
N ARG A 360 -15.27 14.10 -25.67
CA ARG A 360 -15.50 15.27 -26.53
C ARG A 360 -15.01 15.09 -27.97
N LEU A 361 -14.35 13.98 -28.29
CA LEU A 361 -13.93 13.69 -29.67
C LEU A 361 -15.13 13.27 -30.54
N PRO A 362 -15.07 13.50 -31.86
CA PRO A 362 -16.04 12.93 -32.81
C PRO A 362 -16.10 11.40 -32.68
N ARG A 363 -17.28 10.81 -32.94
CA ARG A 363 -17.51 9.35 -32.79
C ARG A 363 -16.53 8.48 -33.58
N SER A 364 -16.12 8.92 -34.77
CA SER A 364 -15.11 8.24 -35.58
C SER A 364 -13.74 8.20 -34.90
N ALA A 365 -13.32 9.31 -34.29
CA ALA A 365 -12.09 9.41 -33.52
C ALA A 365 -12.16 8.61 -32.22
N GLN A 366 -13.32 8.57 -31.56
CA GLN A 366 -13.55 7.70 -30.40
C GLN A 366 -13.36 6.22 -30.78
N ARG A 367 -13.97 5.77 -31.89
CA ARG A 367 -13.81 4.38 -32.39
C ARG A 367 -12.35 4.04 -32.70
N ALA A 368 -11.60 4.97 -33.31
CA ALA A 368 -10.19 4.77 -33.62
C ALA A 368 -9.32 4.59 -32.35
N LEU A 369 -9.61 5.35 -31.29
CA LEU A 369 -8.85 5.27 -30.04
C LEU A 369 -9.23 4.07 -29.17
N ILE A 370 -10.47 3.57 -29.22
CA ILE A 370 -10.92 2.38 -28.45
C ILE A 370 -10.12 1.12 -28.84
N GLY A 371 -9.60 1.05 -30.08
CA GLY A 371 -8.77 -0.07 -30.54
C GLY A 371 -7.31 -0.04 -30.06
N MET A 372 -6.87 1.00 -29.33
CA MET A 372 -5.47 1.18 -28.95
C MET A 372 -5.10 0.40 -27.68
N ASP A 373 -3.94 -0.28 -27.70
CA ASP A 373 -3.42 -1.01 -26.54
C ASP A 373 -2.63 -0.08 -25.60
N LEU A 374 -3.33 0.67 -24.75
CA LEU A 374 -2.70 1.62 -23.82
C LEU A 374 -1.85 0.96 -22.72
N ARG A 375 -1.95 -0.36 -22.56
CA ARG A 375 -1.30 -1.14 -21.49
C ARG A 375 0.22 -1.25 -21.61
N ARG A 376 0.76 -1.00 -22.81
CA ARG A 376 2.21 -1.04 -23.07
C ARG A 376 2.92 0.25 -22.64
N HIS A 377 2.17 1.26 -22.18
CA HIS A 377 2.70 2.56 -21.83
C HIS A 377 2.69 2.78 -20.32
N GLY A 378 3.82 3.23 -19.76
CA GLY A 378 3.97 3.47 -18.32
C GLY A 378 3.01 4.50 -17.73
N ASN A 379 2.45 5.38 -18.58
CA ASN A 379 1.36 6.30 -18.24
C ASN A 379 0.28 6.30 -19.34
N PRO A 380 -0.77 5.46 -19.20
CA PRO A 380 -1.85 5.34 -20.19
C PRO A 380 -2.60 6.66 -20.44
N SER A 381 -2.81 7.47 -19.40
CA SER A 381 -3.53 8.74 -19.49
C SER A 381 -2.77 9.78 -20.32
N ALA A 382 -1.45 9.86 -20.15
CA ALA A 382 -0.60 10.77 -20.92
C ALA A 382 -0.49 10.33 -22.39
N TYR A 383 -0.36 9.03 -22.64
CA TYR A 383 -0.29 8.52 -24.00
C TYR A 383 -1.61 8.71 -24.75
N LEU A 384 -2.75 8.40 -24.13
CA LEU A 384 -4.07 8.69 -24.71
C LEU A 384 -4.24 10.19 -24.98
N TRP A 385 -3.79 11.06 -24.07
CA TRP A 385 -3.82 12.51 -24.27
C TRP A 385 -3.05 12.96 -25.52
N ILE A 386 -1.85 12.41 -25.75
CA ILE A 386 -1.04 12.68 -26.95
C ILE A 386 -1.79 12.26 -28.22
N GLN A 387 -2.45 11.10 -28.21
CA GLN A 387 -3.20 10.62 -29.37
C GLN A 387 -4.45 11.47 -29.66
N ILE A 388 -5.12 11.93 -28.61
CA ILE A 388 -6.23 12.89 -28.72
C ILE A 388 -5.74 14.21 -29.34
N GLN A 389 -4.53 14.68 -28.99
CA GLN A 389 -3.94 15.88 -29.59
C GLN A 389 -3.61 15.69 -31.07
N LYS A 390 -2.99 14.57 -31.45
CA LYS A 390 -2.70 14.23 -32.84
C LYS A 390 -3.94 14.20 -33.72
N LEU A 391 -5.02 13.55 -33.25
CA LEU A 391 -6.28 13.50 -33.99
C LEU A 391 -6.92 14.88 -34.17
N ARG A 392 -6.71 15.82 -33.24
CA ARG A 392 -7.19 17.21 -33.37
C ARG A 392 -6.36 18.00 -34.37
N GLU A 393 -5.05 17.79 -34.39
CA GLU A 393 -4.15 18.41 -35.37
C GLU A 393 -4.45 17.90 -36.79
N ASP A 394 -4.63 16.59 -36.97
CA ASP A 394 -4.97 15.99 -38.27
C ASP A 394 -6.34 16.48 -38.79
N SER A 395 -7.32 16.66 -37.89
CA SER A 395 -8.64 17.18 -38.26
C SER A 395 -8.59 18.64 -38.72
N SER A 396 -7.58 19.42 -38.29
CA SER A 396 -7.44 20.83 -38.68
C SER A 396 -6.86 21.03 -40.08
N HIS A 397 -6.24 19.99 -40.66
CA HIS A 397 -5.64 20.05 -42.01
C HIS A 397 -6.57 19.62 -43.14
N ASP A 398 -7.70 18.96 -42.85
CA ASP A 398 -8.59 18.41 -43.89
C ASP A 398 -9.69 19.37 -44.37
N GLU A 399 -9.91 20.51 -43.69
CA GLU A 399 -10.90 21.53 -44.13
C GLU A 399 -10.47 22.37 -45.35
N GLY A 400 -9.28 22.13 -45.92
CA GLY A 400 -8.72 22.93 -47.03
C GLY A 400 -8.77 22.32 -48.43
N ARG A 401 -9.26 21.08 -48.62
CA ARG A 401 -9.10 20.37 -49.91
C ARG A 401 -10.41 20.25 -50.71
N PRO A 402 -10.47 20.70 -51.98
CA PRO A 402 -11.66 20.51 -52.82
C PRO A 402 -11.81 19.02 -53.21
N ARG A 403 -13.02 18.49 -53.02
CA ARG A 403 -13.37 17.09 -53.30
C ARG A 403 -13.31 16.78 -54.79
N SER A 404 -12.55 15.74 -55.16
CA SER A 404 -12.52 15.15 -56.50
C SER A 404 -13.23 13.77 -56.52
N PRO A 405 -13.71 13.29 -57.69
CA PRO A 405 -14.84 12.39 -57.78
C PRO A 405 -14.48 10.90 -57.67
N GLN A 406 -15.48 10.11 -57.25
CA GLN A 406 -15.40 8.68 -56.98
C GLN A 406 -14.99 7.81 -58.18
N PRO A 407 -14.28 6.69 -57.97
CA PRO A 407 -13.91 5.77 -59.05
C PRO A 407 -14.85 4.57 -59.18
N VAL A 408 -15.02 4.16 -60.43
CA VAL A 408 -15.69 2.95 -60.90
C VAL A 408 -14.73 1.75 -60.81
N SER A 409 -15.29 0.57 -60.54
CA SER A 409 -14.62 -0.72 -60.28
C SER A 409 -13.90 -1.40 -61.46
N VAL A 410 -13.11 -2.43 -61.12
CA VAL A 410 -13.01 -3.79 -61.73
C VAL A 410 -11.55 -4.30 -61.96
N PHE A 411 -11.24 -5.38 -61.22
CA PHE A 411 -10.44 -6.60 -61.49
C PHE A 411 -9.03 -6.62 -62.15
N ALA A 412 -8.12 -7.25 -61.39
CA ALA A 412 -7.28 -8.44 -61.70
C ALA A 412 -5.91 -8.36 -62.40
N LYS A 413 -4.91 -8.85 -61.63
CA LYS A 413 -3.85 -9.86 -61.91
C LYS A 413 -2.65 -9.55 -62.85
N GLN A 414 -1.49 -9.48 -62.16
CA GLN A 414 -0.22 -10.23 -62.38
C GLN A 414 0.83 -9.78 -63.44
N PRO A 415 2.12 -10.19 -63.29
CA PRO A 415 3.35 -9.36 -63.27
C PRO A 415 4.19 -9.48 -64.56
N PRO A 416 5.37 -8.81 -64.75
CA PRO A 416 6.71 -9.40 -64.40
C PRO A 416 7.85 -8.30 -64.23
N PRO A 417 9.16 -8.49 -64.57
CA PRO A 417 10.28 -8.80 -63.64
C PRO A 417 11.49 -7.79 -63.78
N PRO A 418 12.82 -8.12 -63.64
CA PRO A 418 13.79 -7.32 -62.85
C PRO A 418 14.87 -6.52 -63.64
N ASN A 419 15.43 -5.48 -62.98
CA ASN A 419 16.77 -4.79 -63.03
C ASN A 419 17.67 -4.89 -64.29
N PRO A 420 18.48 -3.84 -64.67
CA PRO A 420 19.76 -3.54 -63.97
C PRO A 420 20.26 -2.04 -64.14
N PRO A 421 21.55 -1.64 -63.99
CA PRO A 421 21.96 -0.55 -63.07
C PRO A 421 22.81 0.59 -63.69
N THR A 422 23.41 1.43 -62.82
CA THR A 422 24.75 2.08 -62.91
C THR A 422 24.99 3.51 -63.50
N VAL A 423 25.24 4.47 -62.58
CA VAL A 423 26.33 5.51 -62.45
C VAL A 423 26.45 6.72 -63.45
N PRO A 424 27.33 7.76 -63.24
CA PRO A 424 27.00 9.11 -62.73
C PRO A 424 27.54 10.28 -63.61
N THR A 425 27.64 11.51 -63.03
CA THR A 425 28.52 12.70 -63.31
C THR A 425 27.74 14.03 -63.55
N PRO A 426 28.37 15.24 -63.65
CA PRO A 426 28.80 16.13 -62.55
C PRO A 426 28.37 17.63 -62.79
N PRO A 427 28.87 18.67 -62.05
CA PRO A 427 28.38 20.08 -62.01
C PRO A 427 29.15 21.00 -63.02
N PRO A 428 28.97 22.35 -63.19
CA PRO A 428 29.25 23.47 -62.23
C PRO A 428 28.45 24.82 -62.52
N PRO A 429 28.96 26.10 -62.43
CA PRO A 429 28.75 27.09 -61.33
C PRO A 429 28.25 28.53 -61.82
N PRO A 430 28.66 29.72 -61.26
CA PRO A 430 27.75 30.78 -60.74
C PRO A 430 27.86 32.19 -61.42
N MET A 431 27.17 33.25 -60.92
CA MET A 431 27.68 34.64 -60.67
C MET A 431 26.62 35.80 -60.61
N LEU A 432 26.78 36.65 -59.57
CA LEU A 432 26.74 38.14 -59.40
C LEU A 432 25.63 39.11 -59.91
N VAL A 433 25.04 39.84 -58.92
CA VAL A 433 25.01 41.33 -58.65
C VAL A 433 24.55 42.36 -59.72
N PHE A 434 23.64 43.30 -59.36
CA PHE A 434 23.80 44.78 -59.39
C PHE A 434 22.55 45.59 -58.93
N LYS A 435 22.79 46.69 -58.20
CA LYS A 435 21.91 47.86 -57.81
C LYS A 435 22.04 48.97 -58.89
N PRO A 436 21.20 50.05 -58.99
CA PRO A 436 21.17 51.19 -58.03
C PRO A 436 19.90 52.12 -58.01
N GLU A 437 20.00 53.22 -57.24
CA GLU A 437 19.04 54.33 -56.93
C GLU A 437 19.00 55.49 -57.95
N SER A 438 17.93 56.32 -57.94
CA SER A 438 17.91 57.80 -57.64
C SER A 438 16.76 58.65 -58.29
N ALA A 439 15.91 59.27 -57.43
CA ALA A 439 15.35 60.68 -57.31
C ALA A 439 15.10 61.64 -58.54
N PRO A 440 14.48 62.88 -58.43
CA PRO A 440 13.51 63.52 -57.48
C PRO A 440 12.41 64.50 -58.10
N VAL A 441 11.61 65.18 -57.23
CA VAL A 441 11.07 66.60 -57.25
C VAL A 441 9.55 66.94 -57.49
N SER A 442 8.91 67.45 -56.39
CA SER A 442 7.87 68.52 -56.17
C SER A 442 6.46 68.50 -56.84
N ASN A 443 5.31 68.93 -56.29
CA ASN A 443 4.88 69.93 -55.26
C ASN A 443 3.50 69.54 -54.63
N GLY A 444 3.20 69.95 -53.37
CA GLY A 444 1.95 69.69 -52.59
C GLY A 444 0.76 70.66 -52.86
N PRO A 445 -0.26 70.84 -51.97
CA PRO A 445 -0.41 70.40 -50.55
C PRO A 445 -1.81 69.86 -50.09
N ALA A 446 -1.88 69.25 -48.89
CA ALA A 446 -2.93 69.35 -47.82
C ALA A 446 -3.33 68.04 -47.07
N TYR A 447 -2.90 67.94 -45.79
CA TYR A 447 -3.47 67.37 -44.52
C TYR A 447 -4.56 66.25 -44.48
N PRO A 448 -4.71 65.48 -43.36
CA PRO A 448 -3.74 64.66 -42.63
C PRO A 448 -4.25 63.23 -42.30
N ALA A 449 -3.34 62.42 -41.78
CA ALA A 449 -3.35 60.96 -41.65
C ALA A 449 -4.19 60.34 -40.51
N GLN A 450 -4.59 59.07 -40.69
CA GLN A 450 -4.09 57.92 -39.91
C GLN A 450 -4.54 56.60 -40.59
N ALA A 451 -3.67 56.04 -41.42
CA ALA A 451 -3.77 54.68 -41.93
C ALA A 451 -2.97 53.73 -41.02
N LYS A 452 -3.59 52.60 -40.64
CA LYS A 452 -2.97 51.54 -39.84
C LYS A 452 -1.82 50.89 -40.62
N LEU A 453 -0.65 50.94 -40.01
CA LEU A 453 0.55 50.19 -40.36
C LEU A 453 0.30 48.69 -40.30
N LYS A 454 0.85 48.02 -41.31
CA LYS A 454 1.05 46.59 -41.44
C LYS A 454 2.43 46.31 -40.84
N GLU A 455 2.50 45.83 -39.62
CA GLU A 455 3.75 45.33 -39.04
C GLU A 455 4.01 43.90 -39.56
N GLN A 456 5.00 43.80 -40.45
CA GLN A 456 5.74 42.57 -40.70
C GLN A 456 6.82 42.45 -39.62
N SER A 457 6.74 41.43 -38.78
CA SER A 457 7.84 41.05 -37.88
C SER A 457 8.92 40.29 -38.67
N PRO A 458 10.22 40.52 -38.36
CA PRO A 458 11.34 40.02 -39.15
C PRO A 458 11.66 38.54 -38.84
N GLU A 459 12.00 37.79 -39.89
CA GLU A 459 12.71 36.51 -39.79
C GLU A 459 14.12 36.73 -39.21
N PRO A 460 14.60 35.83 -38.33
CA PRO A 460 15.97 35.91 -37.82
C PRO A 460 16.99 35.43 -38.88
N PRO A 461 18.20 36.02 -38.90
CA PRO A 461 19.21 35.71 -39.90
C PRO A 461 19.84 34.33 -39.69
N ALA A 462 20.05 33.61 -40.78
CA ALA A 462 20.89 32.42 -40.83
C ALA A 462 22.35 32.78 -40.56
N GLY A 463 22.86 32.36 -39.40
CA GLY A 463 24.27 32.46 -39.00
C GLY A 463 25.09 31.21 -39.37
N PRO A 464 26.44 31.33 -39.40
CA PRO A 464 27.35 30.36 -40.02
C PRO A 464 27.57 29.10 -39.17
N GLY A 465 27.94 28.00 -39.82
CA GLY A 465 28.11 26.67 -39.23
C GLY A 465 29.01 26.62 -37.99
N HIS A 466 28.53 25.90 -36.97
CA HIS A 466 29.20 25.67 -35.69
C HIS A 466 30.57 25.00 -35.87
N LYS A 467 31.63 25.69 -35.42
CA LYS A 467 32.93 25.09 -35.11
C LYS A 467 32.82 24.35 -33.76
N HIS A 468 33.55 23.24 -33.64
CA HIS A 468 33.68 22.41 -32.42
C HIS A 468 33.89 23.27 -31.17
N GLY A 469 33.14 23.01 -30.11
CA GLY A 469 32.96 23.97 -29.04
C GLY A 469 34.14 24.12 -28.07
N SER A 470 34.15 25.25 -27.38
CA SER A 470 35.19 25.66 -26.44
C SER A 470 35.19 24.79 -25.17
N VAL A 471 36.39 24.36 -24.76
CA VAL A 471 36.65 23.85 -23.41
C VAL A 471 36.36 25.00 -22.43
N ALA A 472 35.53 24.75 -21.42
CA ALA A 472 35.19 25.76 -20.42
C ALA A 472 35.99 25.57 -19.12
N PHE A 473 36.25 24.32 -18.74
CA PHE A 473 36.94 23.96 -17.50
C PHE A 473 37.83 22.73 -17.66
N VAL A 474 38.87 22.62 -16.83
CA VAL A 474 39.72 21.44 -16.71
C VAL A 474 39.78 21.02 -15.24
N LEU A 475 39.55 19.75 -14.95
CA LEU A 475 39.65 19.15 -13.63
C LEU A 475 40.98 18.41 -13.54
N PHE A 476 41.92 18.88 -12.71
CA PHE A 476 43.23 18.26 -12.51
C PHE A 476 43.22 17.30 -11.33
N ARG A 477 43.96 16.20 -11.39
CA ARG A 477 44.22 15.36 -10.22
C ARG A 477 44.94 16.18 -9.15
N HIS A 478 44.35 16.27 -7.96
CA HIS A 478 45.00 16.88 -6.81
C HIS A 478 46.00 15.89 -6.17
N SER A 479 47.14 16.40 -5.70
CA SER A 479 48.28 15.59 -5.24
C SER A 479 47.87 14.55 -4.18
N GLY A 480 48.02 13.27 -4.51
CA GLY A 480 47.69 12.14 -3.62
C GLY A 480 46.59 11.20 -4.11
N GLY A 481 45.77 11.59 -5.10
CA GLY A 481 44.68 10.74 -5.60
C GLY A 481 45.05 9.90 -6.83
N ALA A 482 45.70 8.75 -6.66
CA ALA A 482 46.09 7.88 -7.79
C ALA A 482 44.88 7.28 -8.54
N SER A 483 43.71 7.35 -7.93
CA SER A 483 42.47 6.68 -8.34
C SER A 483 41.54 7.50 -9.26
N VAL A 484 41.89 8.75 -9.60
CA VAL A 484 41.18 9.64 -10.57
C VAL A 484 42.05 9.93 -11.80
N PRO A 485 41.55 10.18 -13.02
CA PRO A 485 42.37 10.59 -14.17
C PRO A 485 43.25 11.82 -13.89
N GLU A 486 44.36 11.99 -14.61
CA GLU A 486 45.31 13.11 -14.42
C GLU A 486 44.68 14.48 -14.72
N PHE A 487 43.89 14.55 -15.78
CA PHE A 487 43.02 15.69 -16.05
C PHE A 487 41.74 15.24 -16.78
N VAL A 488 40.67 16.03 -16.66
CA VAL A 488 39.38 15.83 -17.34
C VAL A 488 38.91 17.18 -17.89
N GLU A 489 38.65 17.26 -19.19
CA GLU A 489 38.15 18.48 -19.83
C GLU A 489 36.61 18.49 -19.79
N VAL A 490 36.03 19.62 -19.37
CA VAL A 490 34.58 19.85 -19.34
C VAL A 490 34.23 20.93 -20.35
N PHE A 491 33.43 20.56 -21.35
CA PHE A 491 33.06 21.40 -22.47
C PHE A 491 31.65 21.96 -22.30
N ASP A 492 31.46 23.18 -22.78
CA ASP A 492 30.21 23.93 -22.65
C ASP A 492 29.00 23.29 -23.39
N HIS A 493 29.28 22.54 -24.45
CA HIS A 493 28.27 21.97 -25.35
C HIS A 493 28.02 20.48 -25.12
N VAL A 494 28.65 19.89 -24.09
CA VAL A 494 28.63 18.43 -23.86
C VAL A 494 27.57 18.05 -22.82
N HIS A 495 27.03 16.84 -23.02
CA HIS A 495 26.16 16.16 -22.07
C HIS A 495 26.76 16.16 -20.65
N ILE A 496 25.88 16.09 -19.65
CA ILE A 496 26.21 15.98 -18.24
C ILE A 496 27.33 14.94 -18.04
N LEU A 497 28.48 15.37 -17.53
CA LEU A 497 29.62 14.49 -17.31
C LEU A 497 29.45 13.80 -15.95
N THR A 498 29.40 12.47 -15.98
CA THR A 498 29.15 11.64 -14.81
C THR A 498 30.45 11.11 -14.21
N CYS A 499 30.54 11.10 -12.89
CA CYS A 499 31.71 10.59 -12.15
C CYS A 499 31.25 9.52 -11.16
N GLY A 500 31.92 8.38 -11.07
CA GLY A 500 31.52 7.28 -10.19
C GLY A 500 32.35 6.02 -10.36
N ARG A 501 32.12 4.99 -9.52
CA ARG A 501 32.84 3.71 -9.64
C ARG A 501 32.28 2.76 -10.71
N ALA A 502 31.08 3.03 -11.24
CA ALA A 502 30.52 2.22 -12.32
C ALA A 502 31.29 2.46 -13.62
N SER A 503 31.51 1.39 -14.39
CA SER A 503 32.15 1.44 -15.71
C SER A 503 31.39 2.30 -16.73
N SER A 504 30.12 2.60 -16.46
CA SER A 504 29.29 3.51 -17.25
C SER A 504 29.49 5.00 -16.92
N SER A 505 30.36 5.35 -15.98
CA SER A 505 30.65 6.75 -15.64
C SER A 505 31.74 7.31 -16.56
N ASP A 506 31.58 8.57 -16.98
CA ASP A 506 32.57 9.26 -17.84
C ASP A 506 33.92 9.41 -17.13
N VAL A 507 33.89 9.66 -15.81
CA VAL A 507 35.08 9.69 -14.93
C VAL A 507 34.99 8.54 -13.94
N LEU A 508 35.80 7.51 -14.18
CA LEU A 508 35.85 6.31 -13.34
C LEU A 508 36.67 6.55 -12.07
N LEU A 509 36.01 6.45 -10.91
CA LEU A 509 36.65 6.49 -9.59
C LEU A 509 37.07 5.09 -9.16
N LYS A 510 38.38 4.81 -9.14
CA LYS A 510 38.91 3.49 -8.74
C LYS A 510 39.00 3.32 -7.21
N VAL A 511 37.93 3.66 -6.50
CA VAL A 511 37.86 3.54 -5.04
C VAL A 511 36.58 2.83 -4.65
N GLN A 512 36.68 1.74 -3.88
CA GLN A 512 35.53 0.91 -3.48
C GLN A 512 34.45 1.69 -2.73
N HIS A 513 34.86 2.72 -1.99
CA HIS A 513 33.95 3.58 -1.23
C HIS A 513 33.29 4.70 -2.06
N ALA A 514 33.62 4.85 -3.34
CA ALA A 514 32.87 5.76 -4.22
C ALA A 514 31.52 5.14 -4.61
N SER A 515 30.47 5.95 -4.75
CA SER A 515 29.16 5.48 -5.25
C SER A 515 29.25 5.09 -6.73
N LYS A 516 28.38 4.17 -7.19
CA LYS A 516 28.33 3.70 -8.59
C LYS A 516 28.22 4.88 -9.56
N LYS A 517 27.31 5.81 -9.27
CA LYS A 517 27.25 7.16 -9.85
C LYS A 517 27.41 8.13 -8.69
N HIS A 518 28.59 8.73 -8.56
CA HIS A 518 28.99 9.54 -7.42
C HIS A 518 28.61 11.02 -7.60
N ALA A 519 28.83 11.58 -8.78
CA ALA A 519 28.53 12.99 -9.04
C ALA A 519 28.25 13.28 -10.52
N GLU A 520 27.72 14.47 -10.78
CA GLU A 520 27.51 15.03 -12.10
C GLU A 520 28.13 16.44 -12.21
N PHE A 521 28.80 16.70 -13.34
CA PHE A 521 29.32 18.00 -13.73
C PHE A 521 28.50 18.53 -14.92
N ARG A 522 28.11 19.81 -14.87
CA ARG A 522 27.35 20.49 -15.91
C ARG A 522 27.91 21.89 -16.11
N VAL A 523 28.00 22.37 -17.34
CA VAL A 523 28.30 23.78 -17.61
C VAL A 523 26.96 24.50 -17.81
N GLU A 524 26.73 25.55 -17.03
CA GLU A 524 25.59 26.45 -17.18
C GLU A 524 26.07 27.85 -17.52
N HIS A 525 25.21 28.69 -18.10
CA HIS A 525 25.55 30.07 -18.38
C HIS A 525 24.84 31.01 -17.41
N GLY A 526 25.60 31.86 -16.73
CA GLY A 526 25.06 32.90 -15.88
C GLY A 526 24.31 33.98 -16.68
N PRO A 527 23.61 34.91 -16.00
CA PRO A 527 22.88 36.01 -16.67
C PRO A 527 23.78 36.94 -17.51
N SER A 528 25.07 37.00 -17.17
CA SER A 528 26.13 37.73 -17.89
C SER A 528 26.69 36.97 -19.11
N GLY A 529 26.26 35.73 -19.34
CA GLY A 529 26.82 34.85 -20.37
C GLY A 529 28.13 34.16 -19.94
N GLU A 530 28.55 34.29 -18.68
CA GLU A 530 29.73 33.58 -18.16
C GLU A 530 29.43 32.08 -18.00
N ALA A 531 30.33 31.21 -18.46
CA ALA A 531 30.24 29.78 -18.23
C ALA A 531 30.51 29.46 -16.75
N LEU A 532 29.64 28.66 -16.15
CA LEU A 532 29.62 28.26 -14.75
C LEU A 532 29.69 26.74 -14.66
N LEU A 533 30.73 26.20 -14.02
CA LEU A 533 30.78 24.78 -13.73
C LEU A 533 29.90 24.48 -12.52
N MET A 534 28.85 23.71 -12.74
CA MET A 534 27.91 23.25 -11.72
C MET A 534 28.18 21.80 -11.40
N PHE A 535 28.20 21.48 -10.11
CA PHE A 535 28.46 20.16 -9.58
C PHE A 535 27.28 19.67 -8.74
N CYS A 536 26.87 18.42 -8.93
CA CYS A 536 25.82 17.79 -8.16
C CYS A 536 26.34 16.49 -7.52
N ASP A 537 26.38 16.44 -6.19
CA ASP A 537 26.74 15.23 -5.45
C ASP A 537 25.56 14.24 -5.45
N LEU A 538 25.75 13.08 -6.07
CA LEU A 538 24.77 11.98 -6.11
C LEU A 538 25.16 10.83 -5.18
N SER A 539 26.26 10.97 -4.45
CA SER A 539 26.84 9.88 -3.68
C SER A 539 26.12 9.67 -2.35
N SER A 540 26.15 8.43 -1.87
CA SER A 540 25.67 8.09 -0.52
C SER A 540 26.68 8.48 0.57
N ASN A 541 27.96 8.56 0.21
CA ASN A 541 29.04 8.81 1.17
C ASN A 541 29.40 10.30 1.27
N GLY A 542 28.92 11.14 0.35
CA GLY A 542 29.19 12.57 0.28
C GLY A 542 30.40 12.90 -0.59
N THR A 543 30.41 14.12 -1.11
CA THR A 543 31.58 14.80 -1.69
C THR A 543 31.96 16.00 -0.81
N TRP A 544 33.24 16.34 -0.71
CA TRP A 544 33.73 17.52 0.00
C TRP A 544 34.35 18.52 -0.97
N LEU A 545 34.02 19.79 -0.82
CA LEU A 545 34.58 20.92 -1.55
C LEU A 545 35.44 21.75 -0.60
N ASN A 546 36.74 21.86 -0.87
CA ASN A 546 37.70 22.62 -0.06
C ASN A 546 37.70 22.22 1.44
N GLY A 547 37.36 20.97 1.76
CA GLY A 547 37.28 20.47 3.13
C GLY A 547 35.86 20.39 3.69
N ASP A 548 34.90 21.09 3.09
CA ASP A 548 33.51 21.14 3.56
C ASP A 548 32.62 20.17 2.79
N ARG A 549 31.78 19.42 3.50
CA ARG A 549 30.87 18.45 2.86
C ARG A 549 29.80 19.17 2.06
N LEU A 550 29.67 18.84 0.78
CA LEU A 550 28.62 19.37 -0.09
C LEU A 550 27.25 18.78 0.25
N PRO A 551 26.16 19.56 0.10
CA PRO A 551 24.80 19.04 0.23
C PRO A 551 24.44 18.13 -0.95
N SER A 552 23.95 16.93 -0.65
CA SER A 552 23.56 15.94 -1.66
C SER A 552 22.43 16.48 -2.56
N SER A 553 22.49 16.12 -3.85
CA SER A 553 21.50 16.44 -4.89
C SER A 553 21.26 17.94 -5.13
N ARG A 554 22.15 18.81 -4.63
CA ARG A 554 22.10 20.26 -4.88
C ARG A 554 23.21 20.67 -5.83
N LEU A 555 22.83 21.41 -6.88
CA LEU A 555 23.78 22.04 -7.79
C LEU A 555 24.59 23.11 -7.03
N THR A 556 25.90 22.90 -7.00
CA THR A 556 26.89 23.79 -6.38
C THR A 556 27.78 24.35 -7.47
N ARG A 557 27.91 25.68 -7.54
CA ARG A 557 28.86 26.33 -8.46
C ARG A 557 30.29 26.07 -7.97
N LEU A 558 31.12 25.53 -8.85
CA LEU A 558 32.56 25.38 -8.63
C LEU A 558 33.30 26.59 -9.20
N LEU A 559 34.34 27.01 -8.49
CA LEU A 559 35.22 28.11 -8.86
C LEU A 559 36.61 27.57 -9.25
N SER A 560 37.37 28.34 -10.04
CA SER A 560 38.79 28.01 -10.29
C SER A 560 39.56 27.98 -8.97
N GLY A 561 40.37 26.94 -8.77
CA GLY A 561 41.11 26.65 -7.54
C GLY A 561 40.38 25.74 -6.55
N ASP A 562 39.09 25.45 -6.75
CA ASP A 562 38.33 24.56 -5.86
C ASP A 562 38.85 23.12 -5.93
N ILE A 563 38.92 22.44 -4.78
CA ILE A 563 39.34 21.05 -4.66
C ILE A 563 38.16 20.19 -4.20
N LEU A 564 37.78 19.23 -5.02
CA LEU A 564 36.78 18.20 -4.73
C LEU A 564 37.46 16.95 -4.18
N PHE A 565 37.01 16.46 -3.02
CA PHE A 565 37.37 15.16 -2.47
C PHE A 565 36.15 14.24 -2.50
N PHE A 566 36.28 13.05 -3.10
CA PHE A 566 35.18 12.07 -3.16
C PHE A 566 35.10 11.16 -1.93
N MET A 567 35.90 11.45 -0.90
CA MET A 567 35.88 10.85 0.43
C MET A 567 36.26 11.92 1.46
N PRO A 568 35.97 11.72 2.77
CA PRO A 568 36.32 12.70 3.79
C PRO A 568 37.83 13.02 3.73
N PRO A 569 38.23 14.30 3.68
CA PRO A 569 39.64 14.66 3.69
C PRO A 569 40.30 14.09 4.95
N GLY A 570 41.41 13.36 4.76
CA GLY A 570 42.14 12.68 5.84
C GLY A 570 41.73 11.22 6.11
N SER A 571 40.80 10.63 5.35
CA SER A 571 40.40 9.21 5.53
C SER A 571 41.47 8.21 5.11
N SER A 572 42.37 8.57 4.19
CA SER A 572 43.51 7.76 3.75
C SER A 572 44.55 8.62 3.03
N ASN A 573 45.74 8.07 2.75
CA ASN A 573 46.76 8.76 1.95
C ASN A 573 46.44 8.79 0.44
N ASP A 574 45.40 8.07 -0.01
CA ASP A 574 44.98 7.97 -1.41
C ASP A 574 43.50 8.36 -1.56
N VAL A 575 43.17 9.56 -1.11
CA VAL A 575 41.82 10.11 -1.28
C VAL A 575 41.70 10.65 -2.71
N PRO A 576 40.74 10.14 -3.52
CA PRO A 576 40.50 10.65 -4.86
C PRO A 576 40.07 12.13 -4.77
N ALA A 577 40.89 13.01 -5.33
CA ALA A 577 40.67 14.44 -5.29
C ALA A 577 40.98 15.12 -6.64
N MET A 578 40.16 16.10 -7.02
CA MET A 578 40.32 16.87 -8.26
C MET A 578 40.25 18.37 -7.98
N GLN A 579 41.17 19.14 -8.56
CA GLN A 579 41.18 20.60 -8.53
C GLN A 579 40.58 21.17 -9.82
N VAL A 580 39.70 22.15 -9.69
CA VAL A 580 39.01 22.81 -10.79
C VAL A 580 39.86 23.97 -11.28
N GLU A 581 40.07 24.07 -12.59
CA GLU A 581 40.67 25.26 -13.21
C GLU A 581 39.81 25.72 -14.39
N GLN A 582 39.47 27.02 -14.41
CA GLN A 582 38.74 27.65 -15.50
C GLN A 582 39.71 28.03 -16.62
N THR A 583 39.41 27.62 -17.85
CA THR A 583 40.27 27.91 -18.99
C THR A 583 39.69 29.04 -19.81
N GLN A 584 40.37 30.17 -19.88
CA GLN A 584 40.08 31.21 -20.87
C GLN A 584 40.78 30.79 -22.18
N SER A 585 40.10 30.07 -23.07
CA SER A 585 40.69 29.70 -24.35
C SER A 585 40.11 30.55 -25.49
N GLU A 586 40.91 31.51 -25.95
CA GLU A 586 40.89 31.91 -27.37
C GLU A 586 42.03 31.24 -28.17
N ASP A 587 43.02 30.58 -27.56
CA ASP A 587 44.07 29.87 -28.31
C ASP A 587 44.56 28.57 -27.63
N GLN A 588 44.39 27.45 -28.35
CA GLN A 588 44.87 26.06 -28.14
C GLN A 588 44.42 25.24 -26.89
N PRO A 589 44.15 23.93 -27.06
CA PRO A 589 43.86 23.01 -25.94
C PRO A 589 45.11 22.73 -25.10
N MET A 590 45.00 22.94 -23.78
CA MET A 590 46.09 22.80 -22.79
C MET A 590 46.71 21.40 -22.71
N ALA A 591 45.98 20.35 -23.15
CA ALA A 591 46.41 18.96 -23.09
C ALA A 591 47.75 18.67 -23.81
N LEU A 592 48.20 19.54 -24.72
CA LEU A 592 49.50 19.42 -25.41
C LEU A 592 50.66 20.17 -24.73
N ALA A 593 50.40 21.10 -23.81
CA ALA A 593 51.43 21.93 -23.19
C ALA A 593 52.01 21.32 -21.90
N LEU A 594 51.21 20.57 -21.14
CA LEU A 594 51.60 20.03 -19.81
C LEU A 594 52.36 18.69 -19.88
N CYS A 595 52.27 17.96 -20.99
CA CYS A 595 52.97 16.68 -21.17
C CYS A 595 54.48 16.81 -21.50
N ASN A 596 55.00 18.05 -21.65
CA ASN A 596 56.38 18.29 -22.12
C ASN A 596 57.32 18.93 -21.06
N GLY A 597 56.90 19.08 -19.80
CA GLY A 597 57.76 19.60 -18.73
C GLY A 597 58.28 18.49 -17.82
N GLY A 598 59.49 17.99 -18.08
CA GLY A 598 60.14 16.99 -17.23
C GLY A 598 60.72 17.56 -15.94
N ASP A 599 60.72 16.75 -14.87
CA ASP A 599 61.92 16.58 -14.04
C ASP A 599 61.85 15.33 -13.16
N GLY A 600 62.98 14.63 -13.07
CA GLY A 600 63.08 13.28 -12.50
C GLY A 600 63.19 13.24 -10.98
N ARG A 601 62.66 12.16 -10.39
CA ARG A 601 63.19 11.54 -9.17
C ARG A 601 62.70 10.09 -9.02
N LEU A 602 63.68 9.22 -8.80
CA LEU A 602 63.58 7.76 -8.59
C LEU A 602 62.77 7.44 -7.32
N GLY A 603 61.83 6.49 -7.43
CA GLY A 603 61.09 5.90 -6.31
C GLY A 603 60.64 4.46 -6.63
N VAL A 604 61.05 3.54 -5.77
CA VAL A 604 60.98 2.06 -5.79
C VAL A 604 59.59 1.47 -6.14
N PRO A 605 59.49 0.35 -6.90
CA PRO A 605 58.21 -0.31 -7.16
C PRO A 605 57.75 -1.12 -5.93
N HIS A 606 56.61 -0.74 -5.36
CA HIS A 606 55.87 -1.61 -4.43
C HIS A 606 55.17 -2.71 -5.25
N ALA A 607 55.54 -3.96 -5.01
CA ALA A 607 54.85 -5.11 -5.58
C ALA A 607 53.44 -5.22 -4.99
N SER A 608 52.42 -5.22 -5.84
CA SER A 608 51.03 -5.52 -5.48
C SER A 608 50.90 -6.99 -5.06
N PRO A 609 50.01 -7.31 -4.08
CA PRO A 609 49.70 -8.70 -3.74
C PRO A 609 48.99 -9.39 -4.93
N PRO A 610 49.05 -10.72 -5.03
CA PRO A 610 48.45 -11.44 -6.16
C PRO A 610 46.93 -11.27 -6.14
N ASN A 611 46.38 -10.62 -7.16
CA ASN A 611 44.95 -10.51 -7.36
C ASN A 611 44.36 -11.91 -7.58
N GLY A 612 43.33 -12.27 -6.80
CA GLY A 612 42.51 -13.44 -7.08
C GLY A 612 41.77 -13.29 -8.43
N PRO A 613 41.21 -14.38 -8.97
CA PRO A 613 40.51 -14.32 -10.25
C PRO A 613 39.31 -13.37 -10.20
N GLU A 614 39.21 -12.47 -11.18
CA GLU A 614 38.07 -11.56 -11.33
C GLU A 614 36.78 -12.32 -11.67
N VAL A 615 35.64 -11.78 -11.24
CA VAL A 615 34.30 -12.36 -11.45
C VAL A 615 34.03 -12.61 -12.94
N SER A 616 34.45 -11.68 -13.81
CA SER A 616 34.31 -11.80 -15.26
C SER A 616 35.13 -12.95 -15.86
N ASP A 617 36.29 -13.28 -15.31
CA ASP A 617 37.10 -14.40 -15.80
C ASP A 617 36.50 -15.73 -15.33
N TRP A 618 35.99 -15.77 -14.09
CA TRP A 618 35.27 -16.94 -13.60
C TRP A 618 33.98 -17.19 -14.37
N ILE A 619 33.12 -16.19 -14.58
CA ILE A 619 31.88 -16.37 -15.34
C ILE A 619 32.19 -16.79 -16.78
N ARG A 620 33.24 -16.25 -17.41
CA ARG A 620 33.68 -16.71 -18.74
C ARG A 620 34.13 -18.18 -18.72
N SER A 621 34.77 -18.63 -17.64
CA SER A 621 35.15 -20.05 -17.47
C SER A 621 33.92 -20.96 -17.35
N VAL A 622 32.88 -20.52 -16.61
CA VAL A 622 31.62 -21.25 -16.43
C VAL A 622 30.77 -21.25 -17.71
N GLY A 623 30.77 -20.12 -18.43
CA GLY A 623 29.97 -19.87 -19.63
C GLY A 623 30.63 -20.29 -20.95
N SER A 624 31.81 -20.91 -20.94
CA SER A 624 32.63 -21.24 -22.13
C SER A 624 32.01 -22.24 -23.14
N GLY A 625 30.71 -22.54 -23.03
CA GLY A 625 29.92 -23.29 -24.01
C GLY A 625 28.57 -22.64 -24.40
N GLY A 626 28.34 -21.35 -24.10
CA GLY A 626 27.09 -20.66 -24.42
C GLY A 626 25.88 -21.08 -23.56
N ARG A 627 26.14 -21.70 -22.40
CA ARG A 627 25.10 -22.26 -21.52
C ARG A 627 24.57 -21.30 -20.46
N LEU A 628 24.99 -20.04 -20.47
CA LEU A 628 24.46 -19.01 -19.60
C LEU A 628 23.95 -17.87 -20.47
N CYS A 629 22.71 -17.43 -20.25
CA CYS A 629 22.15 -16.31 -20.98
C CYS A 629 22.94 -15.03 -20.68
N SER A 630 23.09 -14.18 -21.69
CA SER A 630 23.87 -12.93 -21.59
C SER A 630 23.33 -11.99 -20.51
N ARG A 631 22.03 -12.03 -20.25
CA ARG A 631 21.40 -11.26 -19.16
C ARG A 631 21.99 -11.64 -17.80
N LEU A 632 22.04 -12.93 -17.49
CA LEU A 632 22.51 -13.45 -16.21
C LEU A 632 24.01 -13.20 -16.00
N VAL A 633 24.81 -13.34 -17.07
CA VAL A 633 26.24 -12.97 -17.07
C VAL A 633 26.40 -11.50 -16.67
N SER A 634 25.72 -10.59 -17.36
CA SER A 634 25.79 -9.16 -17.04
C SER A 634 25.26 -8.85 -15.64
N GLU A 635 24.24 -9.55 -15.17
CA GLU A 635 23.65 -9.34 -13.85
C GLU A 635 24.63 -9.70 -12.72
N ILE A 636 25.34 -10.83 -12.84
CA ILE A 636 26.34 -11.27 -11.87
C ILE A 636 27.59 -10.35 -11.93
N GLU A 637 28.08 -10.00 -13.13
CA GLU A 637 29.21 -9.07 -13.30
C GLU A 637 28.92 -7.68 -12.72
N ASN A 638 27.68 -7.20 -12.81
CA ASN A 638 27.28 -5.91 -12.24
C ASN A 638 27.05 -5.95 -10.72
N SER A 639 26.91 -7.15 -10.15
CA SER A 639 26.55 -7.36 -8.76
C SER A 639 27.76 -7.61 -7.86
N TYR A 640 28.84 -8.20 -8.40
CA TYR A 640 30.01 -8.56 -7.60
C TYR A 640 31.31 -8.12 -8.27
N ASP A 641 32.17 -7.49 -7.47
CA ASP A 641 33.47 -6.98 -7.94
C ASP A 641 34.56 -8.06 -7.82
N HIS A 642 34.37 -9.05 -6.93
CA HIS A 642 35.35 -10.11 -6.68
C HIS A 642 34.67 -11.44 -6.31
N ILE A 643 35.24 -12.56 -6.76
CA ILE A 643 34.67 -13.90 -6.59
C ILE A 643 34.44 -14.28 -5.13
N ARG A 644 35.32 -13.78 -4.26
CA ARG A 644 35.25 -13.97 -2.81
C ARG A 644 33.98 -13.38 -2.18
N GLN A 645 33.41 -12.32 -2.76
CA GLN A 645 32.11 -11.81 -2.32
C GLN A 645 30.99 -12.83 -2.56
N ILE A 646 31.08 -13.61 -3.63
CA ILE A 646 30.09 -14.64 -3.93
C ILE A 646 30.27 -15.83 -2.96
N ILE A 647 31.51 -16.21 -2.68
CA ILE A 647 31.82 -17.28 -1.72
C ILE A 647 31.39 -16.90 -0.30
N ASP A 648 31.79 -15.73 0.19
CA ASP A 648 31.52 -15.28 1.56
C ASP A 648 30.01 -15.14 1.82
N ASN A 649 29.25 -14.67 0.83
CA ASN A 649 27.81 -14.43 0.98
C ASN A 649 26.97 -15.70 0.77
N TYR A 650 27.41 -16.66 -0.04
CA TYR A 650 26.54 -17.75 -0.52
C TYR A 650 27.12 -19.17 -0.36
N SER A 651 28.33 -19.33 0.17
CA SER A 651 28.93 -20.67 0.41
C SER A 651 28.07 -21.57 1.29
N ALA A 652 27.42 -21.01 2.31
CA ALA A 652 26.53 -21.76 3.21
C ALA A 652 25.18 -22.15 2.57
N ASN A 653 24.75 -21.43 1.53
CA ASN A 653 23.49 -21.69 0.84
C ASN A 653 23.53 -21.19 -0.61
N ILE A 654 24.02 -22.04 -1.51
CA ILE A 654 24.09 -21.76 -2.94
C ILE A 654 22.70 -21.51 -3.56
N GLY A 655 21.64 -22.04 -2.95
CA GLY A 655 20.26 -21.78 -3.37
C GLY A 655 19.90 -20.29 -3.30
N ASP A 656 20.39 -19.58 -2.28
CA ASP A 656 20.13 -18.15 -2.13
C ASP A 656 20.78 -17.33 -3.25
N PHE A 657 21.94 -17.77 -3.77
CA PHE A 657 22.56 -17.13 -4.93
C PHE A 657 21.69 -17.27 -6.19
N LEU A 658 21.15 -18.46 -6.45
CA LEU A 658 20.28 -18.70 -7.61
C LEU A 658 18.95 -17.95 -7.49
N ASP A 659 18.40 -17.87 -6.28
CA ASP A 659 17.17 -17.13 -6.00
C ASP A 659 17.37 -15.61 -6.17
N VAL A 660 18.51 -15.06 -5.73
CA VAL A 660 18.84 -13.64 -5.88
C VAL A 660 18.93 -13.23 -7.34
N HIS A 661 19.53 -14.06 -8.19
CA HIS A 661 19.67 -13.77 -9.63
C HIS A 661 18.51 -14.29 -10.48
N CYS A 662 17.43 -14.79 -9.85
CA CYS A 662 16.23 -15.28 -10.51
C CYS A 662 16.55 -16.25 -11.66
N VAL A 663 17.39 -17.26 -11.39
CA VAL A 663 17.78 -18.25 -12.40
C VAL A 663 16.62 -19.23 -12.61
N ASP A 664 15.73 -18.88 -13.55
CA ASP A 664 14.51 -19.65 -13.85
C ASP A 664 14.80 -20.92 -14.68
N ASP A 665 15.92 -20.95 -15.40
CA ASP A 665 16.33 -22.10 -16.21
C ASP A 665 17.07 -23.13 -15.33
N PRO A 666 16.55 -24.37 -15.21
CA PRO A 666 17.16 -25.40 -14.37
C PRO A 666 18.55 -25.84 -14.86
N GLU A 667 18.85 -25.78 -16.16
CA GLU A 667 20.18 -26.10 -16.68
C GLU A 667 21.21 -25.02 -16.32
N GLU A 668 20.84 -23.74 -16.41
CA GLU A 668 21.68 -22.62 -15.98
C GLU A 668 21.93 -22.67 -14.47
N GLY A 669 20.88 -23.00 -13.70
CA GLY A 669 20.94 -23.17 -12.25
C GLY A 669 21.89 -24.30 -11.84
N GLU A 670 21.86 -25.44 -12.52
CA GLU A 670 22.79 -26.54 -12.26
C GLU A 670 24.24 -26.18 -12.61
N VAL A 671 24.47 -25.51 -13.73
CA VAL A 671 25.82 -25.06 -14.17
C VAL A 671 26.43 -24.10 -13.15
N LEU A 672 25.68 -23.08 -12.71
CA LEU A 672 26.14 -22.12 -11.71
C LEU A 672 26.33 -22.76 -10.33
N SER A 673 25.44 -23.65 -9.93
CA SER A 673 25.55 -24.36 -8.66
C SER A 673 26.79 -25.26 -8.63
N ALA A 674 27.08 -25.98 -9.72
CA ALA A 674 28.27 -26.81 -9.84
C ALA A 674 29.56 -25.96 -9.81
N ALA A 675 29.59 -24.83 -10.51
CA ALA A 675 30.72 -23.91 -10.51
C ALA A 675 31.01 -23.31 -9.13
N LEU A 676 29.96 -22.93 -8.37
CA LEU A 676 30.10 -22.39 -7.03
C LEU A 676 30.57 -23.44 -6.01
N ARG A 677 30.08 -24.68 -6.12
CA ARG A 677 30.61 -25.78 -5.30
C ARG A 677 32.09 -26.04 -5.57
N ALA A 678 32.50 -26.01 -6.84
CA ALA A 678 33.90 -26.18 -7.21
C ALA A 678 34.80 -25.07 -6.63
N LEU A 679 34.33 -23.82 -6.67
CA LEU A 679 35.00 -22.68 -6.02
C LEU A 679 35.18 -22.87 -4.51
N CYS A 680 34.10 -23.24 -3.81
CA CYS A 680 34.16 -23.45 -2.36
C CYS A 680 35.12 -24.60 -1.99
N SER A 681 35.14 -25.67 -2.79
CA SER A 681 36.05 -26.80 -2.58
C SER A 681 37.53 -26.48 -2.86
N VAL A 682 37.84 -25.50 -3.71
CA VAL A 682 39.24 -25.07 -3.96
C VAL A 682 39.80 -24.30 -2.77
N GLU A 683 39.00 -23.45 -2.12
CA GLU A 683 39.41 -22.78 -0.87
C GLU A 683 39.53 -23.76 0.31
N GLU A 684 38.63 -24.74 0.43
CA GLU A 684 38.76 -25.79 1.45
C GLU A 684 40.00 -26.67 1.25
N LYS A 685 40.35 -27.02 0.00
CA LYS A 685 41.57 -27.80 -0.30
C LYS A 685 42.85 -27.00 -0.07
N ALA A 686 42.85 -25.69 -0.33
CA ALA A 686 43.98 -24.82 0.02
C ALA A 686 44.19 -24.72 1.55
N SER A 687 43.15 -25.02 2.34
CA SER A 687 43.20 -25.04 3.80
C SER A 687 43.57 -26.41 4.41
N VAL A 688 43.54 -27.50 3.64
CA VAL A 688 43.61 -28.88 4.19
C VAL A 688 44.51 -29.78 3.33
N ASP A 689 45.82 -29.65 3.50
CA ASP A 689 46.78 -30.72 3.17
C ASP A 689 47.26 -31.40 4.48
N GLY A 690 46.77 -32.62 4.73
CA GLY A 690 47.15 -33.58 5.79
C GLY A 690 46.19 -34.81 5.81
N PRO A 691 46.64 -36.09 5.95
CA PRO A 691 46.10 -37.19 5.15
C PRO A 691 45.10 -38.19 5.81
N LEU A 692 44.27 -38.78 4.92
CA LEU A 692 43.62 -40.13 4.86
C LEU A 692 42.27 -40.45 5.58
N GLY A 693 41.26 -40.82 4.75
CA GLY A 693 40.40 -42.02 4.95
C GLY A 693 38.87 -41.87 5.22
N PRO A 694 37.92 -42.41 4.39
CA PRO A 694 36.44 -42.18 4.43
C PRO A 694 35.60 -43.46 4.80
N PRO A 695 34.25 -43.60 4.57
CA PRO A 695 33.08 -42.68 4.48
C PRO A 695 31.81 -43.14 5.30
N ALA A 696 30.73 -42.33 5.33
CA ALA A 696 29.33 -42.82 5.17
C ALA A 696 28.31 -41.67 4.91
N VAL A 697 27.37 -41.93 4.00
CA VAL A 697 26.33 -41.05 3.45
C VAL A 697 25.00 -41.24 4.17
N SER A 698 24.19 -40.19 4.35
CA SER A 698 22.71 -40.26 4.35
C SER A 698 22.06 -38.88 4.14
N PHE A 699 21.08 -38.84 3.23
CA PHE A 699 20.26 -37.70 2.83
C PHE A 699 19.08 -37.47 3.79
N LEU A 700 18.67 -36.21 3.97
CA LEU A 700 17.27 -35.86 4.23
C LEU A 700 16.92 -34.50 3.60
N VAL A 701 16.02 -34.54 2.61
CA VAL A 701 15.44 -33.39 1.92
C VAL A 701 14.12 -33.05 2.60
N LEU A 702 13.91 -31.79 2.99
CA LEU A 702 12.60 -31.24 3.30
C LEU A 702 12.42 -29.88 2.60
N LYS A 703 11.75 -29.93 1.44
CA LYS A 703 11.08 -28.79 0.80
C LYS A 703 9.68 -28.67 1.41
N LEU A 704 9.24 -27.44 1.69
CA LEU A 704 7.87 -26.97 1.46
C LEU A 704 7.84 -25.43 1.51
N PRO A 705 7.30 -24.74 0.48
CA PRO A 705 7.13 -23.29 0.44
C PRO A 705 5.66 -22.90 0.70
N CYS A 706 5.43 -21.66 1.18
CA CYS A 706 4.17 -20.94 0.97
C CYS A 706 4.39 -19.42 1.04
N ARG A 707 4.47 -18.79 -0.13
CA ARG A 707 4.32 -17.34 -0.36
C ARG A 707 3.11 -17.15 -1.28
N GLN A 708 2.18 -16.26 -0.93
CA GLN A 708 1.30 -15.50 -1.85
C GLN A 708 0.63 -14.39 -0.99
N ILE A 709 0.84 -13.09 -1.24
CA ILE A 709 0.45 -12.19 -2.35
C ILE A 709 -1.06 -11.90 -2.36
N ILE A 710 -1.45 -10.78 -1.74
CA ILE A 710 -2.68 -10.04 -2.04
C ILE A 710 -2.25 -8.65 -2.53
N THR A 711 -2.53 -8.35 -3.79
CA THR A 711 -2.28 -7.06 -4.43
C THR A 711 -3.34 -6.03 -4.00
N ARG A 712 -2.91 -4.87 -3.49
CA ARG A 712 -3.78 -3.69 -3.25
C ARG A 712 -3.90 -2.88 -4.54
N ARG A 713 -5.12 -2.58 -4.98
CA ARG A 713 -5.49 -1.24 -5.51
C ARG A 713 -7.01 -1.06 -5.51
N THR A 714 -7.38 0.20 -5.23
CA THR A 714 -8.72 0.81 -5.12
C THR A 714 -9.64 0.32 -4.00
N PHE A 715 -9.40 0.79 -2.76
CA PHE A 715 -10.43 1.19 -1.79
C PHE A 715 -9.78 2.22 -0.83
N GLY A 716 -10.55 3.21 -0.35
CA GLY A 716 -10.03 4.28 0.50
C GLY A 716 -9.22 3.73 1.67
N LEU A 717 -7.97 4.18 1.79
CA LEU A 717 -7.00 3.96 2.89
C LEU A 717 -7.29 2.79 3.86
N VAL A 718 -7.47 1.56 3.37
CA VAL A 718 -7.52 0.37 4.25
C VAL A 718 -6.08 -0.07 4.52
N SER A 719 -5.52 0.37 5.65
CA SER A 719 -4.25 -0.14 6.14
C SER A 719 -4.47 -1.43 6.92
N TRP A 720 -3.92 -2.53 6.40
CA TRP A 720 -3.88 -3.84 7.05
C TRP A 720 -2.65 -3.95 7.93
N VAL A 721 -2.85 -4.31 9.20
CA VAL A 721 -1.80 -4.77 10.11
C VAL A 721 -2.01 -6.28 10.30
N GLU A 722 -1.14 -7.09 9.70
CA GLU A 722 -1.20 -8.56 9.79
C GLU A 722 -0.42 -9.02 11.03
N ILE A 723 -1.07 -9.79 11.91
CA ILE A 723 -0.41 -10.48 13.03
C ILE A 723 -0.31 -11.96 12.65
N GLY A 724 0.85 -12.36 12.13
CA GLY A 724 1.15 -13.74 11.78
C GLY A 724 2.40 -14.22 12.50
N SER A 725 2.46 -15.52 12.82
CA SER A 725 3.68 -16.21 13.25
C SER A 725 4.68 -16.35 12.08
N LYS A 726 5.14 -15.23 11.52
CA LYS A 726 6.34 -15.17 10.69
C LYS A 726 7.48 -14.64 11.54
N ARG A 727 8.62 -15.34 11.48
CA ARG A 727 9.92 -14.89 12.03
C ARG A 727 10.19 -13.46 11.56
N HIS A 728 9.84 -12.48 12.36
CA HIS A 728 10.28 -11.10 12.24
C HIS A 728 11.03 -10.77 13.53
N ARG A 729 12.36 -10.82 13.46
CA ARG A 729 13.22 -10.34 14.53
C ARG A 729 13.20 -8.82 14.48
N GLY A 730 12.52 -8.21 15.44
CA GLY A 730 12.47 -6.76 15.60
C GLY A 730 11.65 -6.37 16.82
N ALA A 731 12.29 -6.39 18.00
CA ALA A 731 11.87 -5.75 19.25
C ALA A 731 10.38 -5.85 19.65
N LEU A 732 9.85 -7.07 19.63
CA LEU A 732 8.92 -7.53 20.67
C LEU A 732 9.69 -8.65 21.36
N VAL A 733 9.64 -8.74 22.69
CA VAL A 733 10.24 -9.86 23.44
C VAL A 733 9.73 -11.16 22.80
N ILE A 734 10.57 -11.79 21.98
CA ILE A 734 10.30 -13.12 21.45
C ILE A 734 10.42 -14.01 22.68
N ALA A 735 9.32 -14.61 23.08
CA ALA A 735 9.36 -15.75 23.99
C ALA A 735 10.14 -16.85 23.27
N GLU A 736 11.46 -16.86 23.45
CA GLU A 736 12.27 -18.04 23.20
C GLU A 736 11.75 -19.12 24.16
N GLY A 737 10.97 -20.08 23.64
CA GLY A 737 10.90 -21.43 24.22
C GLY A 737 9.61 -21.94 24.87
N GLU A 738 8.58 -21.13 25.17
CA GLU A 738 7.45 -21.61 26.01
C GLU A 738 6.03 -21.47 25.41
N SER A 739 5.86 -21.00 24.16
CA SER A 739 4.52 -20.63 23.64
C SER A 739 4.16 -21.20 22.26
N THR A 740 4.74 -22.34 21.87
CA THR A 740 4.27 -23.10 20.69
C THR A 740 3.09 -23.99 21.05
N TYR A 741 1.89 -23.66 20.57
CA TYR A 741 0.73 -24.53 20.73
C TYR A 741 0.72 -25.66 19.68
N SER A 742 0.17 -26.82 20.01
CA SER A 742 -0.04 -27.90 19.04
C SER A 742 -1.42 -27.79 18.40
N THR A 743 -1.55 -28.25 17.16
CA THR A 743 -2.84 -28.46 16.50
C THR A 743 -3.12 -29.95 16.24
N LYS A 744 -2.34 -30.85 16.85
CA LYS A 744 -2.53 -32.29 16.76
C LYS A 744 -3.47 -32.77 17.85
N ALA A 745 -4.45 -33.58 17.47
CA ALA A 745 -5.40 -34.14 18.43
C ALA A 745 -4.71 -34.99 19.50
N GLU A 746 -3.67 -35.74 19.15
CA GLU A 746 -2.93 -36.61 20.09
C GLU A 746 -2.28 -35.80 21.20
N ASP A 747 -1.65 -34.68 20.83
CA ASP A 747 -0.97 -33.83 21.78
C ASP A 747 -2.00 -33.28 22.77
N VAL A 748 -3.11 -32.74 22.26
CA VAL A 748 -4.22 -32.22 23.08
C VAL A 748 -4.78 -33.29 24.02
N LEU A 749 -5.05 -34.49 23.50
CA LEU A 749 -5.65 -35.57 24.28
C LEU A 749 -4.70 -36.20 25.29
N SER A 750 -3.38 -36.13 25.06
CA SER A 750 -2.39 -36.63 26.01
C SER A 750 -2.33 -35.80 27.30
N HIS A 751 -2.53 -34.48 27.20
CA HIS A 751 -2.42 -33.54 28.32
C HIS A 751 -3.44 -32.39 28.16
N PRO A 752 -4.75 -32.66 28.26
CA PRO A 752 -5.80 -31.69 27.93
C PRO A 752 -5.72 -30.41 28.78
N ASP A 753 -5.46 -30.53 30.08
CA ASP A 753 -5.32 -29.39 30.98
C ASP A 753 -4.13 -28.49 30.61
N GLN A 754 -2.99 -29.10 30.26
CA GLN A 754 -1.80 -28.37 29.84
C GLN A 754 -2.06 -27.57 28.55
N TRP A 755 -2.78 -28.17 27.59
CA TRP A 755 -3.10 -27.49 26.34
C TRP A 755 -4.18 -26.43 26.50
N MET A 756 -5.17 -26.65 27.38
CA MET A 756 -6.12 -25.61 27.79
C MET A 756 -5.40 -24.37 28.32
N ASP A 757 -4.46 -24.56 29.25
CA ASP A 757 -3.63 -23.48 29.79
C ASP A 757 -2.79 -22.81 28.70
N MET A 758 -2.27 -23.58 27.76
CA MET A 758 -1.45 -23.08 26.66
C MET A 758 -2.26 -22.22 25.67
N TYR A 759 -3.43 -22.69 25.23
CA TYR A 759 -4.30 -21.91 24.35
C TYR A 759 -4.78 -20.63 25.04
N GLU A 760 -5.04 -20.70 26.35
CA GLU A 760 -5.37 -19.51 27.14
C GLU A 760 -4.22 -18.50 27.18
N LYS A 761 -2.99 -18.96 27.45
CA LYS A 761 -1.80 -18.11 27.42
C LYS A 761 -1.61 -17.46 26.06
N CYS A 762 -1.74 -18.23 24.98
CA CYS A 762 -1.67 -17.71 23.61
C CYS A 762 -2.73 -16.61 23.38
N TYR A 763 -3.98 -16.86 23.75
CA TYR A 763 -5.05 -15.87 23.65
C TYR A 763 -4.73 -14.60 24.45
N GLN A 764 -4.31 -14.71 25.72
CA GLN A 764 -4.02 -13.54 26.55
C GLN A 764 -2.86 -12.69 25.99
N MET A 765 -1.84 -13.32 25.41
CA MET A 765 -0.77 -12.61 24.71
C MET A 765 -1.31 -11.87 23.49
N ARG A 766 -2.04 -12.56 22.59
CA ARG A 766 -2.61 -11.94 21.38
C ARG A 766 -3.62 -10.83 21.69
N ARG A 767 -4.42 -11.01 22.73
CA ARG A 767 -5.33 -9.98 23.25
C ARG A 767 -4.53 -8.74 23.71
N SER A 768 -3.44 -8.94 24.44
CA SER A 768 -2.59 -7.86 24.92
C SER A 768 -1.91 -7.12 23.77
N GLU A 769 -1.39 -7.84 22.77
CA GLU A 769 -0.85 -7.28 21.53
C GLU A 769 -1.89 -6.44 20.79
N LEU A 770 -3.12 -6.94 20.65
CA LEU A 770 -4.19 -6.22 19.98
C LEU A 770 -4.58 -4.94 20.74
N HIS A 771 -4.65 -5.02 22.07
CA HIS A 771 -4.86 -3.82 22.90
C HIS A 771 -3.75 -2.78 22.72
N PHE A 772 -2.50 -3.23 22.68
CA PHE A 772 -1.33 -2.38 22.44
C PHE A 772 -1.39 -1.72 21.07
N ILE A 773 -1.64 -2.47 20.00
CA ILE A 773 -1.75 -1.95 18.64
C ILE A 773 -2.85 -0.90 18.53
N ILE A 774 -4.06 -1.19 19.03
CA ILE A 774 -5.17 -0.23 18.97
C ILE A 774 -4.83 1.04 19.76
N SER A 775 -4.12 0.94 20.88
CA SER A 775 -3.67 2.11 21.65
C SER A 775 -2.66 2.99 20.92
N LYS A 776 -1.99 2.45 19.90
CA LYS A 776 -1.00 3.15 19.06
C LYS A 776 -1.56 3.60 17.71
N LEU A 777 -2.81 3.29 17.40
CA LEU A 777 -3.42 3.76 16.17
C LEU A 777 -3.51 5.30 16.17
N PRO A 778 -3.13 5.97 15.07
CA PRO A 778 -3.32 7.41 14.92
C PRO A 778 -4.76 7.83 15.17
N ARG A 779 -4.95 9.01 15.76
CA ARG A 779 -6.30 9.54 16.08
C ARG A 779 -7.24 9.59 14.88
N PHE A 780 -6.72 9.87 13.68
CA PHE A 780 -7.54 9.89 12.48
C PHE A 780 -8.12 8.50 12.12
N ILE A 781 -7.37 7.41 12.37
CA ILE A 781 -7.87 6.04 12.18
C ILE A 781 -8.94 5.73 13.23
N LEU A 782 -8.70 6.09 14.50
CA LEU A 782 -9.70 5.89 15.56
C LEU A 782 -11.00 6.67 15.30
N ALA A 783 -10.88 7.86 14.70
CA ALA A 783 -12.02 8.70 14.32
C ALA A 783 -12.78 8.16 13.09
N GLN A 784 -12.08 7.60 12.11
CA GLN A 784 -12.70 6.94 10.95
C GLN A 784 -13.29 5.57 11.30
N GLY A 785 -12.73 4.93 12.33
CA GLY A 785 -13.01 3.55 12.69
C GLY A 785 -12.13 2.56 11.93
N PHE A 786 -12.09 1.33 12.44
CA PHE A 786 -11.27 0.24 11.91
C PHE A 786 -12.02 -1.10 12.00
N PHE A 787 -11.58 -2.08 11.21
CA PHE A 787 -12.08 -3.45 11.25
C PHE A 787 -11.13 -4.34 12.05
N LEU A 788 -11.69 -5.34 12.73
CA LEU A 788 -10.94 -6.41 13.37
C LEU A 788 -11.06 -7.69 12.55
N GLY A 789 -9.97 -8.44 12.47
CA GLY A 789 -9.82 -9.50 11.50
C GLY A 789 -8.82 -10.56 11.90
N GLY A 790 -9.17 -11.83 11.70
CA GLY A 790 -8.25 -12.92 11.98
C GLY A 790 -8.59 -14.19 11.21
N THR A 791 -7.57 -15.04 11.05
CA THR A 791 -7.69 -16.40 10.52
C THR A 791 -7.20 -17.40 11.57
N SER A 792 -7.91 -18.52 11.76
CA SER A 792 -7.50 -19.60 12.69
C SER A 792 -7.29 -19.08 14.13
N GLU A 793 -6.08 -19.16 14.69
CA GLU A 793 -5.70 -18.56 15.98
C GLU A 793 -6.04 -17.06 16.08
N GLY A 794 -5.76 -16.30 15.02
CA GLY A 794 -6.13 -14.89 14.97
C GLY A 794 -7.65 -14.72 15.02
N ALA A 795 -8.41 -15.59 14.37
CA ALA A 795 -9.87 -15.56 14.36
C ALA A 795 -10.45 -15.90 15.75
N MET A 796 -9.86 -16.87 16.46
CA MET A 796 -10.18 -17.17 17.86
C MET A 796 -9.90 -15.97 18.76
N THR A 797 -8.77 -15.29 18.55
CA THR A 797 -8.44 -14.07 19.28
C THR A 797 -9.48 -12.99 19.04
N ILE A 798 -9.84 -12.70 17.78
CA ILE A 798 -10.86 -11.68 17.45
C ILE A 798 -12.24 -12.04 18.01
N ALA A 799 -12.65 -13.31 17.93
CA ALA A 799 -13.94 -13.75 18.47
C ALA A 799 -14.02 -13.47 19.99
N ARG A 800 -12.95 -13.79 20.71
CA ARG A 800 -12.86 -13.62 22.17
C ARG A 800 -12.41 -12.22 22.59
N PHE A 801 -12.13 -11.31 21.67
CA PHE A 801 -11.62 -9.99 22.01
C PHE A 801 -12.74 -9.09 22.55
N ASP A 802 -12.57 -8.61 23.78
CA ASP A 802 -13.46 -7.62 24.37
C ASP A 802 -13.16 -6.23 23.78
N ASP A 803 -13.91 -5.89 22.74
CA ASP A 803 -13.82 -4.59 22.08
C ASP A 803 -14.82 -3.56 22.58
N GLN A 804 -15.56 -3.82 23.67
CA GLN A 804 -16.51 -2.86 24.24
C GLN A 804 -15.85 -1.52 24.61
N ARG A 805 -14.60 -1.59 25.06
CA ARG A 805 -13.75 -0.42 25.37
C ARG A 805 -13.44 0.50 24.19
N TYR A 806 -13.63 0.05 22.95
CA TYR A 806 -13.37 0.84 21.74
C TYR A 806 -14.64 1.44 21.13
N GLY A 807 -15.80 1.14 21.71
CA GLY A 807 -17.09 1.67 21.28
C GLY A 807 -17.29 1.57 19.77
N LYS A 808 -17.76 2.68 19.17
CA LYS A 808 -18.10 2.75 17.74
C LYS A 808 -16.89 2.80 16.80
N SER A 809 -15.65 2.82 17.31
CA SER A 809 -14.46 2.78 16.46
C SER A 809 -14.27 1.42 15.79
N VAL A 810 -14.89 0.34 16.28
CA VAL A 810 -14.85 -0.97 15.61
C VAL A 810 -16.02 -1.08 14.63
N LEU A 811 -15.71 -1.01 13.33
CA LEU A 811 -16.71 -1.00 12.25
C LEU A 811 -17.23 -2.40 11.88
N GLY A 812 -16.48 -3.45 12.23
CA GLY A 812 -16.86 -4.84 11.97
C GLY A 812 -15.77 -5.85 12.36
N ARG A 813 -16.18 -7.11 12.48
CA ARG A 813 -15.30 -8.27 12.73
C ARG A 813 -15.37 -9.25 11.57
N PHE A 814 -14.23 -9.73 11.09
CA PHE A 814 -14.18 -10.92 10.25
C PHE A 814 -13.41 -12.05 10.95
N ILE A 815 -14.04 -13.22 11.00
CA ILE A 815 -13.57 -14.42 11.69
C ILE A 815 -13.45 -15.53 10.63
N ASN A 816 -12.24 -15.80 10.17
CA ASN A 816 -11.96 -16.75 9.10
C ASN A 816 -11.40 -18.06 9.66
N SER A 817 -11.92 -19.20 9.20
CA SER A 817 -11.43 -20.54 9.55
C SER A 817 -11.38 -20.79 11.06
N PHE A 818 -12.44 -20.37 11.76
CA PHE A 818 -12.70 -20.69 13.17
C PHE A 818 -14.21 -20.77 13.39
N SER A 819 -14.67 -21.80 14.10
CA SER A 819 -16.10 -22.10 14.21
C SER A 819 -16.83 -21.25 15.25
N VAL A 820 -16.13 -20.58 16.17
CA VAL A 820 -16.75 -19.85 17.30
C VAL A 820 -17.70 -20.76 18.10
N GLU A 821 -17.17 -21.92 18.49
CA GLU A 821 -17.84 -22.92 19.29
C GLU A 821 -16.91 -23.36 20.42
N TYR A 822 -17.47 -23.99 21.47
CA TYR A 822 -16.65 -24.61 22.51
C TYR A 822 -15.95 -25.84 21.92
N CYS A 823 -14.65 -25.73 21.65
CA CYS A 823 -13.80 -26.77 21.08
C CYS A 823 -12.42 -26.78 21.75
N TYR A 824 -11.50 -27.58 21.23
CA TYR A 824 -10.13 -27.69 21.75
C TYR A 824 -9.32 -26.38 21.77
N PHE A 825 -9.74 -25.33 21.05
CA PHE A 825 -9.07 -24.01 21.09
C PHE A 825 -9.63 -23.06 22.16
N THR A 826 -10.72 -23.45 22.80
CA THR A 826 -11.49 -22.62 23.72
C THR A 826 -11.60 -23.39 25.03
N PRO A 827 -10.73 -23.11 26.02
CA PRO A 827 -10.62 -23.89 27.24
C PRO A 827 -11.95 -24.04 28.00
N ARG A 828 -12.80 -22.99 27.96
CA ARG A 828 -14.10 -22.98 28.64
C ARG A 828 -15.26 -22.74 27.66
N PRO A 829 -16.50 -23.15 28.01
CA PRO A 829 -17.67 -22.94 27.14
C PRO A 829 -17.93 -21.48 26.75
N GLU A 830 -17.62 -20.53 27.62
CA GLU A 830 -17.68 -19.09 27.36
C GLU A 830 -16.62 -18.60 26.37
N ASP A 831 -15.49 -19.30 26.24
CA ASP A 831 -14.44 -18.96 25.30
C ASP A 831 -14.83 -19.31 23.85
N GLY A 832 -15.84 -20.16 23.67
CA GLY A 832 -16.48 -20.49 22.38
C GLY A 832 -17.55 -19.50 21.94
N GLN A 833 -17.46 -18.23 22.36
CA GLN A 833 -18.47 -17.20 22.16
C GLN A 833 -17.84 -15.87 21.73
N ILE A 834 -18.65 -14.95 21.19
CA ILE A 834 -18.21 -13.57 20.94
C ILE A 834 -18.19 -12.81 22.28
N ALA A 835 -17.02 -12.27 22.65
CA ALA A 835 -16.85 -11.54 23.90
C ALA A 835 -17.14 -10.03 23.77
N GLY A 836 -16.99 -9.47 22.56
CA GLY A 836 -17.14 -8.05 22.28
C GLY A 836 -18.58 -7.55 22.18
N GLN A 837 -18.74 -6.34 21.65
CA GLN A 837 -20.02 -5.68 21.40
C GLN A 837 -20.92 -6.48 20.42
N LYS A 838 -22.21 -6.64 20.74
CA LYS A 838 -23.16 -7.42 19.92
C LYS A 838 -23.68 -6.70 18.67
N ASP A 839 -23.56 -5.38 18.63
CA ASP A 839 -24.03 -4.51 17.54
C ASP A 839 -23.02 -4.38 16.39
N VAL A 840 -21.73 -4.64 16.67
CA VAL A 840 -20.65 -4.67 15.68
C VAL A 840 -20.89 -5.79 14.66
N PRO A 841 -21.02 -5.46 13.36
CA PRO A 841 -21.28 -6.45 12.33
C PRO A 841 -20.21 -7.53 12.26
N THR A 842 -20.63 -8.79 12.20
CA THR A 842 -19.70 -9.93 12.26
C THR A 842 -19.86 -10.85 11.05
N LEU A 843 -18.75 -11.10 10.35
CA LEU A 843 -18.62 -12.02 9.23
C LEU A 843 -17.83 -13.26 9.67
N ASN A 844 -18.45 -14.44 9.65
CA ASN A 844 -17.76 -15.72 9.86
C ASN A 844 -17.63 -16.46 8.53
N ILE A 845 -16.42 -16.91 8.20
CA ILE A 845 -16.11 -17.67 6.98
C ILE A 845 -15.44 -18.96 7.42
N ILE A 846 -15.95 -20.10 6.97
CA ILE A 846 -15.35 -21.40 7.28
C ILE A 846 -15.59 -22.40 6.14
N GLY A 847 -14.60 -23.25 5.90
CA GLY A 847 -14.69 -24.34 4.94
C GLY A 847 -15.56 -25.49 5.47
N SER A 848 -16.35 -26.14 4.60
CA SER A 848 -17.17 -27.29 5.01
C SER A 848 -16.35 -28.53 5.37
N LYS A 849 -15.07 -28.56 4.96
CA LYS A 849 -14.08 -29.60 5.24
C LYS A 849 -12.90 -29.07 6.08
N ASP A 850 -13.11 -28.01 6.86
CA ASP A 850 -12.05 -27.46 7.73
C ASP A 850 -11.54 -28.55 8.70
N GLU A 851 -10.27 -28.90 8.56
CA GLU A 851 -9.61 -30.02 9.24
C GLU A 851 -9.34 -29.75 10.72
N TYR A 852 -9.52 -28.52 11.18
CA TYR A 852 -9.25 -28.13 12.57
C TYR A 852 -10.54 -27.83 13.32
N PHE A 853 -11.44 -27.05 12.73
CA PHE A 853 -12.64 -26.52 13.37
C PHE A 853 -13.95 -26.99 12.74
N GLY A 854 -13.90 -27.80 11.68
CA GLY A 854 -15.08 -28.32 11.00
C GLY A 854 -15.92 -29.29 11.85
N ALA A 855 -17.15 -29.56 11.43
CA ALA A 855 -18.06 -30.48 12.14
C ALA A 855 -17.74 -31.97 11.88
N VAL A 856 -16.99 -32.25 10.81
CA VAL A 856 -16.73 -33.59 10.30
C VAL A 856 -15.23 -33.73 10.11
N GLN A 857 -14.65 -34.83 10.62
CA GLN A 857 -13.24 -35.17 10.39
C GLN A 857 -12.27 -34.03 10.70
N SER A 858 -12.50 -33.30 11.79
CA SER A 858 -11.61 -32.23 12.24
C SER A 858 -10.92 -32.58 13.56
N VAL A 859 -9.85 -31.87 13.90
CA VAL A 859 -9.20 -31.97 15.22
C VAL A 859 -10.21 -31.68 16.33
N ALA A 860 -11.02 -30.61 16.21
CA ALA A 860 -12.07 -30.30 17.16
C ALA A 860 -13.06 -31.45 17.34
N LYS A 861 -13.48 -32.09 16.23
CA LYS A 861 -14.40 -33.23 16.27
C LYS A 861 -13.77 -34.46 16.92
N ILE A 862 -12.51 -34.75 16.61
CA ILE A 862 -11.76 -35.87 17.20
C ILE A 862 -11.61 -35.66 18.71
N VAL A 863 -11.19 -34.47 19.15
CA VAL A 863 -11.00 -34.16 20.57
C VAL A 863 -12.32 -34.26 21.33
N VAL A 864 -13.42 -33.73 20.79
CA VAL A 864 -14.75 -33.78 21.44
C VAL A 864 -15.32 -35.19 21.55
N GLU A 865 -15.03 -36.06 20.58
CA GLU A 865 -15.53 -37.45 20.58
C GLU A 865 -14.73 -38.37 21.50
N ASP A 866 -13.50 -37.98 21.84
CA ASP A 866 -12.67 -38.73 22.77
C ASP A 866 -13.12 -38.53 24.23
N GLY A 867 -13.06 -39.60 25.02
CA GLY A 867 -13.49 -39.57 26.41
C GLY A 867 -12.63 -38.70 27.33
N MET A 868 -11.38 -38.40 26.93
CA MET A 868 -10.45 -37.55 27.66
C MET A 868 -10.43 -36.10 27.16
N GLY A 869 -11.06 -35.84 26.01
CA GLY A 869 -11.09 -34.50 25.43
C GLY A 869 -12.21 -33.60 25.99
N TYR A 870 -12.29 -32.40 25.43
CA TYR A 870 -13.25 -31.38 25.84
C TYR A 870 -13.82 -30.62 24.63
N GLY A 871 -14.90 -29.88 24.86
CA GLY A 871 -15.66 -29.16 23.84
C GLY A 871 -17.13 -29.59 23.79
N ASP A 872 -17.91 -28.94 22.93
CA ASP A 872 -19.33 -29.20 22.73
C ASP A 872 -19.52 -30.45 21.88
N LYS A 873 -20.26 -31.44 22.39
CA LYS A 873 -20.58 -32.68 21.65
C LYS A 873 -21.32 -32.45 20.34
N ASN A 874 -21.98 -31.30 20.20
CA ASN A 874 -22.80 -30.93 19.05
C ASN A 874 -22.15 -29.85 18.18
N LEU A 875 -20.84 -29.94 17.92
CA LEU A 875 -20.14 -29.05 16.99
C LEU A 875 -20.85 -29.00 15.63
N THR A 876 -21.17 -27.79 15.20
CA THR A 876 -21.70 -27.52 13.86
C THR A 876 -20.63 -27.04 12.89
N GLY A 877 -19.43 -26.75 13.38
CA GLY A 877 -18.27 -26.32 12.59
C GLY A 877 -18.46 -24.95 11.96
N ASN A 878 -19.27 -24.07 12.55
CA ASN A 878 -19.51 -22.70 12.11
C ASN A 878 -20.19 -21.88 13.21
N ALA A 879 -20.12 -20.54 13.11
CA ALA A 879 -20.57 -19.67 14.21
C ALA A 879 -22.09 -19.53 14.33
N TYR A 880 -22.91 -20.00 13.36
CA TYR A 880 -24.32 -19.61 13.24
C TYR A 880 -25.12 -19.81 14.52
N ASN A 881 -25.05 -21.00 15.11
CA ASN A 881 -25.81 -21.32 16.32
C ASN A 881 -25.36 -20.48 17.51
N THR A 882 -24.05 -20.23 17.64
CA THR A 882 -23.49 -19.36 18.67
C THR A 882 -23.98 -17.93 18.51
N LEU A 883 -23.88 -17.36 17.29
CA LEU A 883 -24.28 -15.96 17.05
C LEU A 883 -25.78 -15.75 17.28
N VAL A 884 -26.62 -16.70 16.85
CA VAL A 884 -28.08 -16.67 17.09
C VAL A 884 -28.40 -16.77 18.57
N ARG A 885 -27.71 -17.64 19.31
CA ARG A 885 -27.90 -17.81 20.76
C ARG A 885 -27.49 -16.55 21.53
N GLN A 886 -26.40 -15.90 21.13
CA GLN A 886 -25.92 -14.67 21.78
C GLN A 886 -26.73 -13.42 21.41
N GLY A 887 -27.48 -13.47 20.31
CA GLY A 887 -28.32 -12.38 19.86
C GLY A 887 -27.55 -11.25 19.20
N LEU A 888 -26.56 -11.56 18.35
CA LEU A 888 -25.87 -10.51 17.59
C LEU A 888 -26.84 -9.74 16.69
N HIS A 889 -26.62 -8.44 16.53
CA HIS A 889 -27.54 -7.58 15.77
C HIS A 889 -27.43 -7.83 14.27
N HIS A 890 -26.20 -7.93 13.75
CA HIS A 890 -25.93 -8.10 12.33
C HIS A 890 -24.81 -9.12 12.14
N ALA A 891 -25.11 -10.28 11.54
CA ALA A 891 -24.06 -11.23 11.20
C ALA A 891 -24.35 -12.05 9.95
N LEU A 892 -23.26 -12.47 9.28
CA LEU A 892 -23.28 -13.40 8.16
C LEU A 892 -22.32 -14.56 8.45
N VAL A 893 -22.79 -15.78 8.25
CA VAL A 893 -21.99 -17.00 8.33
C VAL A 893 -21.92 -17.65 6.96
N CYS A 894 -20.73 -17.69 6.37
CA CYS A 894 -20.43 -18.30 5.08
C CYS A 894 -19.78 -19.67 5.29
N VAL A 895 -20.47 -20.73 4.83
CA VAL A 895 -19.91 -22.09 4.77
C VAL A 895 -19.54 -22.40 3.32
N LEU A 896 -18.25 -22.62 3.07
CA LEU A 896 -17.70 -22.77 1.73
C LEU A 896 -17.61 -24.25 1.35
N GLU A 897 -18.24 -24.62 0.22
CA GLU A 897 -18.31 -26.00 -0.27
C GLU A 897 -16.92 -26.56 -0.55
N ASP A 898 -16.59 -27.70 0.08
CA ASP A 898 -15.28 -28.33 -0.01
C ASP A 898 -14.09 -27.44 0.39
N GLY A 899 -14.36 -26.30 1.05
CA GLY A 899 -13.32 -25.46 1.62
C GLY A 899 -12.61 -26.20 2.75
N THR A 900 -11.27 -26.20 2.70
CA THR A 900 -10.37 -26.65 3.76
C THR A 900 -10.04 -25.49 4.70
N HIS A 901 -9.13 -25.71 5.66
CA HIS A 901 -8.63 -24.65 6.53
C HIS A 901 -7.91 -23.55 5.73
N GLY A 902 -8.40 -22.31 5.83
CA GLY A 902 -7.93 -21.21 4.99
C GLY A 902 -8.50 -21.25 3.57
N PRO A 903 -9.82 -21.11 3.38
CA PRO A 903 -10.50 -21.35 2.10
C PRO A 903 -10.18 -20.30 1.01
N CYS A 904 -9.24 -19.39 1.26
CA CYS A 904 -8.71 -18.44 0.28
C CYS A 904 -8.12 -19.15 -0.95
N ILE A 905 -7.60 -20.37 -0.81
CA ILE A 905 -7.04 -21.13 -1.94
C ILE A 905 -8.13 -21.55 -2.92
N THR A 906 -9.29 -21.97 -2.40
CA THR A 906 -10.36 -22.58 -3.20
C THR A 906 -11.43 -21.58 -3.61
N HIS A 907 -11.63 -20.49 -2.84
CA HIS A 907 -12.74 -19.56 -3.01
C HIS A 907 -12.31 -18.08 -3.12
N ASP A 908 -11.07 -17.78 -3.51
CA ASP A 908 -10.52 -16.41 -3.54
C ASP A 908 -11.48 -15.40 -4.21
N ASN A 909 -11.97 -15.72 -5.42
CA ASN A 909 -12.85 -14.84 -6.18
C ASN A 909 -14.17 -14.55 -5.46
N GLN A 910 -14.81 -15.55 -4.85
CA GLN A 910 -16.03 -15.33 -4.07
C GLN A 910 -15.73 -14.55 -2.78
N LEU A 911 -14.63 -14.86 -2.11
CA LEU A 911 -14.22 -14.18 -0.88
C LEU A 911 -13.95 -12.71 -1.09
N ARG A 912 -13.34 -12.33 -2.23
CA ARG A 912 -13.13 -10.92 -2.61
C ARG A 912 -14.46 -10.16 -2.65
N GLU A 913 -15.49 -10.72 -3.25
CA GLU A 913 -16.80 -10.06 -3.36
C GLU A 913 -17.52 -10.00 -2.01
N ILE A 914 -17.41 -11.07 -1.20
CA ILE A 914 -17.93 -11.09 0.17
C ILE A 914 -17.27 -9.99 1.01
N PHE A 915 -15.94 -9.91 0.97
CA PHE A 915 -15.18 -8.89 1.69
C PHE A 915 -15.47 -7.48 1.18
N ASN A 916 -15.55 -7.29 -0.13
CA ASN A 916 -15.94 -6.02 -0.73
C ASN A 916 -17.29 -5.55 -0.19
N THR A 917 -18.27 -6.45 -0.15
CA THR A 917 -19.60 -6.13 0.39
C THR A 917 -19.55 -5.85 1.90
N PHE A 918 -18.79 -6.64 2.67
CA PHE A 918 -18.67 -6.45 4.10
C PHE A 918 -17.99 -5.13 4.47
N PHE A 919 -16.88 -4.77 3.83
CA PHE A 919 -16.15 -3.54 4.14
C PHE A 919 -16.87 -2.28 3.66
N THR A 920 -17.71 -2.38 2.62
CA THR A 920 -18.50 -1.23 2.12
C THR A 920 -19.84 -1.08 2.84
N ARG A 921 -20.46 -2.19 3.26
CA ARG A 921 -21.81 -2.22 3.84
C ARG A 921 -21.90 -3.22 5.01
N PRO A 922 -21.11 -3.04 6.09
CA PRO A 922 -20.99 -4.04 7.15
C PRO A 922 -22.33 -4.37 7.83
N HIS A 923 -23.17 -3.36 8.08
CA HIS A 923 -24.49 -3.56 8.70
C HIS A 923 -25.52 -4.27 7.79
N ASP A 924 -25.28 -4.31 6.47
CA ASP A 924 -26.15 -5.01 5.51
C ASP A 924 -25.66 -6.43 5.20
N ILE A 925 -24.53 -6.87 5.76
CA ILE A 925 -23.90 -8.13 5.38
C ILE A 925 -24.80 -9.35 5.62
N TRP A 926 -25.68 -9.28 6.62
CA TRP A 926 -26.65 -10.33 6.94
C TRP A 926 -27.68 -10.55 5.81
N GLN A 927 -27.89 -9.58 4.92
CA GLN A 927 -28.80 -9.67 3.77
C GLN A 927 -28.03 -9.68 2.44
N LEU A 928 -26.87 -10.34 2.43
CA LEU A 928 -25.96 -10.42 1.28
C LEU A 928 -26.68 -10.79 -0.03
N GLU A 929 -27.64 -11.71 0.01
CA GLU A 929 -28.41 -12.12 -1.16
C GLU A 929 -29.28 -11.00 -1.74
N ARG A 930 -29.78 -10.07 -0.92
CA ARG A 930 -30.51 -8.90 -1.39
C ARG A 930 -29.57 -7.86 -1.96
N VAL A 931 -28.40 -7.67 -1.33
CA VAL A 931 -27.36 -6.77 -1.84
C VAL A 931 -26.88 -7.24 -3.20
N TRP A 932 -26.77 -8.55 -3.41
CA TRP A 932 -26.33 -9.15 -4.67
C TRP A 932 -27.47 -9.44 -5.65
N ALA A 933 -28.73 -9.25 -5.29
CA ALA A 933 -29.87 -9.58 -6.15
C ALA A 933 -29.88 -8.81 -7.48
N CYS A 934 -29.27 -7.63 -7.53
CA CYS A 934 -29.15 -6.83 -8.75
C CYS A 934 -28.05 -7.33 -9.71
N ASP A 935 -27.18 -8.24 -9.27
CA ASP A 935 -26.10 -8.84 -10.06
C ASP A 935 -26.33 -10.36 -10.10
N PRO A 936 -26.99 -10.90 -11.15
CA PRO A 936 -27.31 -12.32 -11.23
C PRO A 936 -26.07 -13.24 -11.09
N PRO A 937 -24.90 -12.91 -11.68
CA PRO A 937 -23.67 -13.62 -11.38
C PRO A 937 -23.32 -13.69 -9.88
N LEU A 938 -23.33 -12.58 -9.14
CA LEU A 938 -23.05 -12.58 -7.70
C LEU A 938 -24.14 -13.32 -6.91
N ALA A 939 -25.42 -13.08 -7.23
CA ALA A 939 -26.54 -13.78 -6.58
C ALA A 939 -26.41 -15.30 -6.68
N SER A 940 -25.89 -15.80 -7.80
CA SER A 940 -25.66 -17.24 -8.01
C SER A 940 -24.48 -17.83 -7.23
N MET A 941 -23.61 -17.00 -6.64
CA MET A 941 -22.45 -17.44 -5.85
C MET A 941 -22.81 -17.88 -4.44
N ILE A 942 -24.05 -17.66 -3.99
CA ILE A 942 -24.48 -18.03 -2.63
C ILE A 942 -25.86 -18.68 -2.64
N ARG A 943 -26.10 -19.51 -1.63
CA ARG A 943 -27.41 -20.08 -1.31
C ARG A 943 -27.71 -19.88 0.16
N VAL A 944 -28.78 -19.17 0.49
CA VAL A 944 -29.21 -19.00 1.89
C VAL A 944 -29.64 -20.36 2.46
N LEU A 945 -29.06 -20.75 3.59
CA LEU A 945 -29.40 -21.97 4.31
C LEU A 945 -30.33 -21.71 5.49
N ALA A 946 -30.10 -20.62 6.23
CA ALA A 946 -30.88 -20.29 7.41
C ALA A 946 -30.88 -18.79 7.66
N ARG A 947 -31.95 -18.29 8.30
CA ARG A 947 -32.08 -16.91 8.79
C ARG A 947 -32.66 -16.90 10.18
N SER A 948 -32.17 -16.01 11.01
CA SER A 948 -32.75 -15.66 12.29
C SER A 948 -33.01 -14.17 12.30
N GLU A 949 -34.29 -13.81 12.41
CA GLU A 949 -34.76 -12.46 12.68
C GLU A 949 -35.58 -12.54 13.96
N LYS A 950 -34.98 -12.20 15.11
CA LYS A 950 -35.64 -12.26 16.42
C LYS A 950 -35.56 -10.89 17.08
N THR A 951 -36.72 -10.34 17.42
CA THR A 951 -36.78 -9.19 18.32
C THR A 951 -36.41 -9.66 19.71
N LEU A 952 -35.29 -9.16 20.22
CA LEU A 952 -34.83 -9.40 21.58
C LEU A 952 -35.33 -8.23 22.43
N ARG A 953 -36.01 -8.55 23.53
CA ARG A 953 -36.43 -7.52 24.50
C ARG A 953 -35.19 -6.80 25.01
N GLY A 954 -35.25 -5.48 25.00
CA GLY A 954 -34.10 -4.62 25.27
C GLY A 954 -33.36 -4.97 26.57
N ASP A 955 -32.05 -4.82 26.52
CA ASP A 955 -31.13 -4.81 27.66
C ASP A 955 -31.55 -3.69 28.65
N ALA A 956 -30.83 -3.48 29.76
CA ALA A 956 -31.20 -2.50 30.80
C ALA A 956 -31.55 -1.06 30.33
N ASN A 957 -31.23 -0.71 29.07
CA ASN A 957 -31.59 0.54 28.39
C ASN A 957 -32.96 0.53 27.67
N GLY A 958 -33.72 -0.57 27.70
CA GLY A 958 -35.13 -0.63 27.31
C GLY A 958 -35.45 -0.54 25.82
N ALA A 959 -34.45 -0.49 24.93
CA ALA A 959 -34.67 -0.49 23.48
C ALA A 959 -34.64 -1.92 22.92
N ASP A 960 -35.79 -2.37 22.40
CA ASP A 960 -35.87 -3.63 21.68
C ASP A 960 -34.96 -3.58 20.43
N HIS A 961 -34.13 -4.60 20.26
CA HIS A 961 -33.27 -4.74 19.08
C HIS A 961 -33.63 -6.01 18.31
N VAL A 962 -33.48 -5.97 16.98
CA VAL A 962 -33.73 -7.13 16.13
C VAL A 962 -32.38 -7.78 15.81
N SER A 963 -32.19 -9.02 16.27
CA SER A 963 -31.06 -9.85 15.88
C SER A 963 -31.27 -10.36 14.46
N LYS A 964 -30.39 -10.00 13.53
CA LYS A 964 -30.44 -10.32 12.10
C LYS A 964 -29.21 -11.11 11.69
N ILE A 965 -29.38 -12.41 11.53
CA ILE A 965 -28.28 -13.34 11.29
C ILE A 965 -28.64 -14.31 10.18
N THR A 966 -27.78 -14.39 9.16
CA THR A 966 -27.98 -15.27 8.01
C THR A 966 -26.82 -16.24 7.87
N LYS A 967 -27.14 -17.51 7.57
CA LYS A 967 -26.18 -18.52 7.15
C LYS A 967 -26.34 -18.76 5.65
N VAL A 968 -25.24 -18.65 4.92
CA VAL A 968 -25.17 -18.93 3.48
C VAL A 968 -24.20 -20.08 3.22
N PHE A 969 -24.53 -20.85 2.19
CA PHE A 969 -23.64 -21.81 1.56
C PHE A 969 -23.03 -21.16 0.34
N VAL A 970 -21.71 -21.23 0.20
CA VAL A 970 -20.97 -20.71 -0.94
C VAL A 970 -20.52 -21.93 -1.76
N PRO A 971 -21.22 -22.28 -2.86
CA PRO A 971 -20.81 -23.38 -3.71
C PRO A 971 -19.43 -23.15 -4.34
N LEU A 972 -18.78 -24.24 -4.71
CA LEU A 972 -17.51 -24.20 -5.41
C LEU A 972 -17.71 -23.47 -6.74
N SER A 973 -16.80 -22.53 -7.05
CA SER A 973 -16.88 -21.76 -8.28
C SER A 973 -16.80 -22.70 -9.49
N LYS A 974 -17.66 -22.48 -10.49
CA LYS A 974 -17.52 -23.15 -11.80
C LYS A 974 -16.36 -22.58 -12.63
N MET A 975 -15.73 -21.53 -12.15
CA MET A 975 -14.60 -20.84 -12.76
C MET A 975 -13.34 -21.04 -11.92
N PRO A 976 -12.15 -21.14 -12.54
CA PRO A 976 -10.95 -21.49 -11.82
C PRO A 976 -10.52 -20.37 -10.86
N SER A 977 -10.24 -20.70 -9.60
CA SER A 977 -9.83 -19.73 -8.57
C SER A 977 -8.45 -19.11 -8.83
N LYS A 978 -7.59 -19.81 -9.57
CA LYS A 978 -6.27 -19.30 -10.02
C LYS A 978 -6.38 -18.23 -11.11
N MET A 979 -7.54 -18.08 -11.72
CA MET A 979 -7.78 -17.09 -12.75
C MET A 979 -8.23 -15.79 -12.09
N SER A 980 -7.58 -14.69 -12.44
CA SER A 980 -7.89 -13.38 -11.86
C SER A 980 -9.32 -12.96 -12.20
N LEU A 981 -9.97 -12.18 -11.34
CA LEU A 981 -11.31 -11.65 -11.57
C LEU A 981 -11.44 -10.96 -12.94
N ARG A 982 -10.38 -10.28 -13.39
CA ARG A 982 -10.33 -9.63 -14.72
C ARG A 982 -10.29 -10.62 -15.86
N GLU A 983 -9.53 -11.69 -15.75
CA GLU A 983 -9.55 -12.75 -16.75
C GLU A 983 -10.93 -13.41 -16.75
N VAL A 984 -11.50 -13.71 -15.58
CA VAL A 984 -12.86 -14.26 -15.46
C VAL A 984 -13.90 -13.33 -16.11
N GLN A 985 -13.83 -12.02 -15.88
CA GLN A 985 -14.74 -11.02 -16.46
C GLN A 985 -14.53 -10.85 -17.96
N ALA A 986 -13.29 -10.65 -18.41
CA ALA A 986 -12.97 -10.55 -19.84
C ALA A 986 -13.40 -11.81 -20.59
N LEU A 987 -13.26 -12.98 -19.98
CA LEU A 987 -13.69 -14.25 -20.58
C LEU A 987 -15.21 -14.42 -20.60
N ARG A 988 -15.94 -13.85 -19.63
CA ARG A 988 -17.41 -13.76 -19.69
C ARG A 988 -17.88 -12.85 -20.84
N GLU A 989 -17.13 -11.79 -21.13
CA GLU A 989 -17.46 -10.80 -22.16
C GLU A 989 -17.13 -11.28 -23.59
N ILE A 990 -16.03 -12.02 -23.79
CA ILE A 990 -15.50 -12.29 -25.14
C ILE A 990 -16.27 -13.36 -25.92
N SER A 991 -16.73 -14.47 -25.31
CA SER A 991 -17.71 -15.40 -25.91
C SER A 991 -17.98 -16.61 -24.99
N PRO A 992 -19.12 -16.66 -24.26
CA PRO A 992 -19.50 -17.81 -23.43
C PRO A 992 -19.62 -19.14 -24.22
N SER A 993 -19.83 -19.04 -25.53
CA SER A 993 -20.04 -20.15 -26.46
C SER A 993 -18.76 -20.66 -27.14
N SER A 994 -17.61 -20.05 -26.91
CA SER A 994 -16.36 -20.53 -27.52
C SER A 994 -15.97 -21.89 -26.93
N GLN A 995 -15.97 -22.93 -27.76
CA GLN A 995 -15.60 -24.28 -27.35
C GLN A 995 -14.15 -24.37 -26.83
N ALA A 996 -13.24 -23.57 -27.39
CA ALA A 996 -11.86 -23.45 -26.91
C ALA A 996 -11.76 -22.85 -25.51
N PHE A 997 -12.65 -21.92 -25.18
CA PHE A 997 -12.74 -21.32 -23.86
C PHE A 997 -13.27 -22.32 -22.82
N GLN A 998 -14.36 -23.04 -23.15
CA GLN A 998 -14.90 -24.08 -22.28
C GLN A 998 -13.86 -25.18 -22.02
N ALA A 999 -13.08 -25.55 -23.04
CA ALA A 999 -11.98 -26.50 -22.89
C ALA A 999 -10.89 -25.97 -21.94
N LYS A 1000 -10.41 -24.73 -22.10
CA LYS A 1000 -9.39 -24.14 -21.21
C LYS A 1000 -9.87 -24.04 -19.77
N VAL A 1001 -11.10 -23.58 -19.55
CA VAL A 1001 -11.69 -23.53 -18.19
C VAL A 1001 -11.79 -24.92 -17.60
N GLN A 1002 -12.26 -25.91 -18.37
CA GLN A 1002 -12.33 -27.30 -17.91
C GLN A 1002 -10.95 -27.86 -17.56
N THR A 1003 -9.90 -27.58 -18.34
CA THR A 1003 -8.53 -28.02 -18.03
C THR A 1003 -8.03 -27.42 -16.71
N VAL A 1004 -8.13 -26.10 -16.53
CA VAL A 1004 -7.65 -25.46 -15.30
C VAL A 1004 -8.49 -25.90 -14.09
N MET A 1005 -9.81 -26.07 -14.26
CA MET A 1005 -10.67 -26.61 -13.22
C MET A 1005 -10.31 -28.06 -12.86
N ALA A 1006 -9.96 -28.90 -13.85
CA ALA A 1006 -9.54 -30.27 -13.62
C ALA A 1006 -8.20 -30.33 -12.86
N GLU A 1007 -7.23 -29.49 -13.23
CA GLU A 1007 -5.95 -29.36 -12.52
C GLU A 1007 -6.15 -28.90 -11.07
N GLN A 1008 -7.01 -27.89 -10.84
CA GLN A 1008 -7.34 -27.44 -9.48
C GLN A 1008 -8.05 -28.51 -8.68
N LYS A 1009 -8.99 -29.23 -9.30
CA LYS A 1009 -9.70 -30.33 -8.64
C LYS A 1009 -8.73 -31.43 -8.23
N LEU A 1010 -7.79 -31.81 -9.10
CA LEU A 1010 -6.76 -32.81 -8.78
C LEU A 1010 -5.89 -32.36 -7.60
N LEU A 1011 -5.49 -31.08 -7.56
CA LEU A 1011 -4.71 -30.54 -6.45
C LEU A 1011 -5.53 -30.53 -5.14
N MET A 1012 -6.81 -30.16 -5.20
CA MET A 1012 -7.71 -30.22 -4.04
C MET A 1012 -7.94 -31.65 -3.56
N GLU A 1013 -8.08 -32.61 -4.47
CA GLU A 1013 -8.19 -34.04 -4.14
C GLU A 1013 -6.91 -34.53 -3.45
N GLN A 1014 -5.72 -34.13 -3.94
CA GLN A 1014 -4.44 -34.44 -3.30
C GLN A 1014 -4.32 -33.85 -1.89
N GLU A 1015 -4.62 -32.56 -1.72
CA GLU A 1015 -4.59 -31.89 -0.41
C GLU A 1015 -5.61 -32.51 0.56
N SER A 1016 -6.81 -32.83 0.08
CA SER A 1016 -7.85 -33.52 0.85
C SER A 1016 -7.41 -34.93 1.24
N GLU A 1017 -6.76 -35.68 0.35
CA GLU A 1017 -6.21 -37.00 0.66
C GLU A 1017 -5.06 -36.92 1.65
N GLU A 1018 -4.19 -35.91 1.56
CA GLU A 1018 -3.14 -35.66 2.54
C GLU A 1018 -3.70 -35.33 3.92
N ALA A 1019 -4.72 -34.47 3.98
CA ALA A 1019 -5.48 -34.16 5.19
C ALA A 1019 -6.16 -35.40 5.78
N GLU A 1020 -6.89 -36.17 4.96
CA GLU A 1020 -7.51 -37.42 5.39
C GLU A 1020 -6.48 -38.45 5.86
N ASN A 1021 -5.34 -38.56 5.17
CA ASN A 1021 -4.25 -39.45 5.57
C ASN A 1021 -3.62 -39.01 6.88
N MET A 1022 -3.47 -37.70 7.11
CA MET A 1022 -3.05 -37.14 8.39
C MET A 1022 -4.01 -37.57 9.50
N LEU A 1023 -5.32 -37.32 9.34
CA LEU A 1023 -6.37 -37.72 10.29
C LEU A 1023 -6.50 -39.24 10.45
N ARG A 1024 -6.23 -40.03 9.41
CA ARG A 1024 -6.24 -41.50 9.47
C ARG A 1024 -5.04 -42.03 10.23
N LYS A 1025 -3.86 -41.41 10.09
CA LYS A 1025 -2.67 -41.72 10.90
C LYS A 1025 -2.95 -41.42 12.38
N LEU A 1026 -3.65 -40.33 12.67
CA LEU A 1026 -4.12 -39.96 14.01
C LEU A 1026 -4.98 -41.10 14.60
N ARG A 1027 -5.99 -41.58 13.85
CA ARG A 1027 -6.87 -42.68 14.29
C ARG A 1027 -6.17 -44.03 14.43
N LYS A 1028 -5.29 -44.39 13.49
CA LYS A 1028 -4.63 -45.71 13.45
C LYS A 1028 -3.58 -45.90 14.55
N LYS A 1029 -3.01 -44.82 15.10
CA LYS A 1029 -2.10 -44.94 16.25
C LYS A 1029 -2.78 -45.44 17.52
N GLY A 1030 -4.11 -45.55 17.52
CA GLY A 1030 -4.88 -46.36 18.46
C GLY A 1030 -4.84 -45.81 19.89
N PHE A 1031 -5.99 -45.34 20.36
CA PHE A 1031 -6.31 -45.15 21.78
C PHE A 1031 -6.42 -46.50 22.52
N GLY A 1032 -5.49 -47.41 22.27
CA GLY A 1032 -5.37 -48.66 23.01
C GLY A 1032 -4.77 -48.36 24.37
N ALA A 1033 -5.51 -48.64 25.42
CA ALA A 1033 -5.10 -48.57 26.82
C ALA A 1033 -3.95 -49.55 27.15
N SER A 1034 -2.78 -49.38 26.52
CA SER A 1034 -1.59 -50.19 26.72
C SER A 1034 -0.51 -49.35 27.39
N SER A 1035 -0.39 -49.54 28.71
CA SER A 1035 0.75 -49.25 29.58
C SER A 1035 1.49 -47.91 29.41
N ARG A 1036 1.39 -47.08 30.47
CA ARG A 1036 2.40 -46.07 30.85
C ARG A 1036 3.81 -46.55 30.50
N SER A 1037 4.36 -46.02 29.43
CA SER A 1037 5.77 -46.06 29.09
C SER A 1037 6.18 -44.61 28.89
N GLN A 1038 7.03 -44.13 29.81
CA GLN A 1038 7.60 -42.79 29.79
C GLN A 1038 8.20 -42.52 28.41
N THR A 1039 7.54 -41.65 27.64
CA THR A 1039 8.16 -41.03 26.48
C THR A 1039 8.84 -39.78 26.98
N GLU A 1040 10.13 -39.90 27.25
CA GLU A 1040 11.00 -38.76 27.57
C GLU A 1040 10.98 -37.76 26.42
N ASN A 1041 10.80 -36.49 26.75
CA ASN A 1041 10.84 -35.38 25.80
C ASN A 1041 12.24 -35.27 25.18
N PHE A 1042 12.29 -35.35 23.85
CA PHE A 1042 13.50 -35.25 23.03
C PHE A 1042 14.26 -33.91 23.18
N TYR A 1043 13.67 -32.92 23.87
CA TYR A 1043 14.25 -31.60 24.11
C TYR A 1043 14.92 -31.42 25.49
N SER A 1044 14.79 -32.36 26.44
CA SER A 1044 15.37 -32.18 27.79
C SER A 1044 16.75 -32.80 27.98
N GLN A 1045 17.22 -33.69 27.10
CA GLN A 1045 18.50 -34.38 27.29
C GLN A 1045 19.72 -33.49 26.99
N GLU A 1046 19.67 -32.60 25.99
CA GLU A 1046 20.80 -31.71 25.68
C GLU A 1046 21.04 -30.62 26.75
N ASP A 1047 19.98 -30.11 27.37
CA ASP A 1047 20.10 -29.07 28.39
C ASP A 1047 20.50 -29.64 29.76
N ASN A 1048 20.08 -30.86 30.09
CA ASN A 1048 20.54 -31.55 31.30
C ASN A 1048 22.02 -31.95 31.20
N GLU A 1049 22.50 -32.35 30.02
CA GLU A 1049 23.94 -32.60 29.82
C GLU A 1049 24.78 -31.32 29.91
N LYS A 1050 24.30 -30.20 29.37
CA LYS A 1050 25.00 -28.90 29.44
C LYS A 1050 25.03 -28.37 30.87
N THR A 1051 23.95 -28.57 31.63
CA THR A 1051 23.85 -28.15 33.03
C THR A 1051 24.76 -29.00 33.92
N ALA A 1052 24.79 -30.32 33.73
CA ALA A 1052 25.70 -31.22 34.45
C ALA A 1052 27.18 -30.96 34.14
N LYS A 1053 27.52 -30.65 32.88
CA LYS A 1053 28.90 -30.28 32.49
C LYS A 1053 29.32 -28.92 33.07
N LYS A 1054 28.39 -27.97 33.22
CA LYS A 1054 28.63 -26.69 33.91
C LYS A 1054 28.83 -26.85 35.42
N GLU A 1055 28.07 -27.74 36.06
CA GLU A 1055 28.16 -28.02 37.49
C GLU A 1055 29.46 -28.76 37.86
N ILE A 1056 29.93 -29.66 36.97
CA ILE A 1056 31.22 -30.34 37.14
C ILE A 1056 32.40 -29.37 36.92
N LEU A 1057 32.27 -28.40 36.02
CA LEU A 1057 33.29 -27.38 35.79
C LEU A 1057 33.34 -26.35 36.94
N TYR A 1058 32.19 -26.00 37.51
CA TYR A 1058 32.09 -25.09 38.65
C TYR A 1058 32.59 -25.71 39.97
N ASN A 1059 32.48 -27.03 40.13
CA ASN A 1059 33.03 -27.74 41.29
C ASN A 1059 34.53 -28.10 41.14
N LYS A 1060 35.12 -27.88 39.95
CA LYS A 1060 36.56 -28.07 39.67
C LYS A 1060 37.37 -26.77 39.74
N ILE A 1061 36.72 -25.62 39.69
CA ILE A 1061 37.30 -24.29 39.93
C ILE A 1061 37.12 -23.98 41.41
#